data_AF-A0AB74UFJ2-F1
#
_entry.id   AF-A0AB74UFJ2-F1
#
_cell.length_a   1.000
_cell.length_b   1.000
_cell.length_c   1.000
_cell.angle_alpha   90.00
_cell.angle_beta   90.00
_cell.angle_gamma   90.00
#
_symmetry.space_group_name_H-M   'P 1'
#
loop_
_entity.id
_entity.type
_entity.pdbx_description
1 polymer ?
#
loop_
_entity_poly.entity_id
_entity_poly.type
_entity_poly.pdbx_seq_one_letter_code
_entity_poly.pdbx_strand_id
1 'polypeptide(L)'
;MLRPLTSPPPLTPLPGSWGWLKHTTRLVCQPRLLPLAGLEALTAPGSRYAWRALDDDPQFLWRRQLPLPGWHMLEVRLDHAGASAAVKLYFDTGDGFDEAHSLYLALRAGRVSKRLCYIPPTLRAIRFDPLESTGEFSVEHLRLVWLTPGFAHERLAQRLTNLHPDWLQTPRQQLITSLKRRARERGLAWRELALAQYEATFARTCPSASYRAWLDRHPTPPAVVIAARLAAFDWTPTISILLPTHDTEPAYLTRCLDSVLAQSYPHWQLCIADDASRDPQVMQTLSRYAAADTRIALVQREHNGHICAASNSALELARGEFVALLDHDDELARDALFHVVEALQRQPDAEVLYSDEDKIDERGERFDPHFKPAWNPDLLLGQNYLSHLSVYRTAGVRALGGFRLGLEGSQDHDLALRCTRGLSAERIVHIPQVLYHWRAAGTSTAGAAAAKAYTGVAGLRAVREHLAIEAPAARVEAGRFPNTYRVHWPLPQPAPLVSLLVPTRDRVELLEPCVRALLERTAYPNLELLILDNDSRDPATLDFFTAIAADPRVRVLRWPGPFNYSALNNFGAAQARGTVLGLVNNDIEPMHPEWLTEMVAHACRPEIGCVGAKLYYPNGTIQHAGVVLGVGGVAGHAHKYFSGHQPGYFSRLHLAQNYSAVTAACLVVRREIFTAVGGLDAAHLAVAFNDVDFCLRVRDAGYRNLWTPFAELYHHESVSRGSDDTQAKRARAASEAQYMRRRWGASLFTDPAYHPHLTLTHEDFSLR
;
A
#
# COMPACT_ATOMS: atom_id res chain seq x y z
N MET A 1 54.60 7.07 -32.25
CA MET A 1 55.09 8.47 -32.28
C MET A 1 54.05 9.35 -32.96
N LEU A 2 53.86 10.54 -32.38
CA LEU A 2 52.89 11.60 -32.61
C LEU A 2 52.74 12.13 -34.06
N ARG A 3 51.48 12.36 -34.49
CA ARG A 3 50.81 13.55 -35.13
C ARG A 3 51.53 14.36 -36.26
N PRO A 4 50.86 15.31 -36.97
CA PRO A 4 49.43 15.53 -37.34
C PRO A 4 49.28 15.96 -38.85
N LEU A 5 48.10 16.44 -39.30
CA LEU A 5 47.89 17.58 -40.25
C LEU A 5 46.37 17.65 -40.64
N THR A 6 45.60 18.58 -40.05
CA THR A 6 45.12 19.89 -40.60
C THR A 6 43.84 19.85 -41.43
N SER A 7 42.85 20.63 -40.98
CA SER A 7 41.52 20.88 -41.55
C SER A 7 41.54 21.82 -42.77
N PRO A 8 40.55 21.74 -43.68
CA PRO A 8 40.16 22.84 -44.57
C PRO A 8 38.90 23.61 -44.06
N PRO A 9 38.58 24.79 -44.62
CA PRO A 9 37.89 25.90 -43.95
C PRO A 9 36.35 25.86 -44.04
N PRO A 10 35.61 26.73 -43.31
CA PRO A 10 34.16 26.71 -43.29
C PRO A 10 33.58 27.44 -44.52
N LEU A 11 32.53 26.86 -45.11
CA LEU A 11 31.72 27.53 -46.14
C LEU A 11 30.79 28.56 -45.48
N THR A 12 30.95 29.82 -45.86
CA THR A 12 30.04 30.93 -45.55
C THR A 12 28.70 30.72 -46.26
N PRO A 13 27.54 30.94 -45.60
CA PRO A 13 26.24 30.69 -46.20
C PRO A 13 25.79 31.84 -47.12
N LEU A 14 25.10 31.48 -48.21
CA LEU A 14 24.37 32.40 -49.08
C LEU A 14 23.20 33.08 -48.32
N PRO A 15 22.91 34.36 -48.57
CA PRO A 15 21.85 35.08 -47.88
C PRO A 15 20.50 34.86 -48.59
N GLY A 16 19.52 34.28 -47.88
CA GLY A 16 18.12 34.35 -48.31
C GLY A 16 17.29 33.10 -48.07
N SER A 17 16.80 32.92 -46.85
CA SER A 17 15.50 32.26 -46.55
C SER A 17 15.20 32.33 -45.04
N TRP A 18 15.19 33.54 -44.49
CA TRP A 18 14.75 33.80 -43.13
C TRP A 18 13.21 33.91 -43.10
N GLY A 19 12.53 32.88 -42.58
CA GLY A 19 11.11 32.97 -42.26
C GLY A 19 10.54 31.76 -41.52
N TRP A 20 10.89 30.54 -41.93
CA TRP A 20 10.21 29.33 -41.43
C TRP A 20 10.91 28.61 -40.27
N LEU A 21 12.21 28.87 -40.04
CA LEU A 21 12.98 28.24 -38.94
C LEU A 21 12.87 28.94 -37.57
N LYS A 22 12.09 30.02 -37.44
CA LYS A 22 11.80 30.67 -36.14
C LYS A 22 10.54 30.13 -35.44
N HIS A 23 9.77 29.27 -36.08
CA HIS A 23 8.51 28.74 -35.53
C HIS A 23 8.66 27.40 -34.80
N THR A 24 9.61 26.56 -35.19
CA THR A 24 9.87 25.26 -34.53
C THR A 24 10.33 25.41 -33.07
N THR A 25 11.06 26.48 -32.75
CA THR A 25 11.48 26.85 -31.38
C THR A 25 10.34 27.35 -30.48
N ARG A 26 9.13 27.63 -31.02
CA ARG A 26 7.96 28.01 -30.21
C ARG A 26 7.02 26.84 -29.92
N LEU A 27 7.07 25.76 -30.71
CA LEU A 27 6.29 24.53 -30.47
C LEU A 27 6.94 23.62 -29.43
N VAL A 28 8.25 23.72 -29.24
CA VAL A 28 8.98 23.08 -28.14
C VAL A 28 9.72 24.16 -27.38
N CYS A 29 9.31 24.37 -26.13
CA CYS A 29 9.75 25.47 -25.29
C CYS A 29 10.67 24.92 -24.18
N GLN A 30 11.95 25.33 -24.20
CA GLN A 30 12.94 24.97 -23.18
C GLN A 30 13.29 26.20 -22.33
N PRO A 31 13.27 26.10 -20.99
CA PRO A 31 13.49 27.25 -20.13
C PRO A 31 14.96 27.65 -20.05
N ARG A 32 15.19 28.93 -19.78
CA ARG A 32 16.41 29.40 -19.12
C ARG A 32 16.07 29.66 -17.65
N LEU A 33 16.42 28.72 -16.78
CA LEU A 33 16.16 28.79 -15.35
C LEU A 33 17.11 29.78 -14.67
N LEU A 34 16.55 30.67 -13.84
CA LEU A 34 17.29 31.59 -12.97
C LEU A 34 17.02 31.22 -11.51
N PRO A 35 18.03 30.96 -10.66
CA PRO A 35 17.80 30.68 -9.24
C PRO A 35 17.06 31.83 -8.58
N LEU A 36 16.07 31.52 -7.74
CA LEU A 36 15.23 32.50 -7.04
C LEU A 36 15.36 32.37 -5.51
N ALA A 37 15.13 31.19 -4.94
CA ALA A 37 15.17 30.92 -3.50
C ALA A 37 15.56 29.44 -3.22
N GLY A 38 16.04 29.14 -2.01
CA GLY A 38 16.26 27.76 -1.53
C GLY A 38 17.33 26.93 -2.28
N LEU A 39 18.20 27.57 -3.08
CA LEU A 39 19.12 26.89 -4.00
C LEU A 39 20.58 27.31 -3.84
N GLU A 40 21.48 26.33 -3.79
CA GLU A 40 22.93 26.49 -3.83
C GLU A 40 23.53 25.78 -5.07
N ALA A 41 24.44 26.45 -5.79
CA ALA A 41 25.16 25.85 -6.91
C ALA A 41 26.39 25.07 -6.43
N LEU A 42 26.51 23.80 -6.82
CA LEU A 42 27.66 22.95 -6.45
C LEU A 42 28.81 23.15 -7.46
N THR A 43 30.02 23.42 -6.96
CA THR A 43 31.20 23.72 -7.78
C THR A 43 32.29 22.63 -7.77
N ALA A 44 32.03 21.48 -7.16
CA ALA A 44 33.02 20.41 -7.01
C ALA A 44 33.29 19.67 -8.34
N PRO A 45 34.55 19.62 -8.82
CA PRO A 45 34.92 18.80 -9.98
C PRO A 45 34.64 17.31 -9.70
N GLY A 46 33.74 16.70 -10.49
CA GLY A 46 33.38 15.28 -10.36
C GLY A 46 32.04 14.99 -9.66
N SER A 47 31.29 16.01 -9.20
CA SER A 47 29.92 15.82 -8.71
C SER A 47 28.96 15.44 -9.85
N ARG A 48 28.10 14.45 -9.63
CA ARG A 48 26.97 14.12 -10.52
C ARG A 48 25.82 15.14 -10.45
N TYR A 49 25.79 15.93 -9.38
CA TYR A 49 24.74 16.92 -9.10
C TYR A 49 25.24 18.36 -9.27
N ALA A 50 24.39 19.22 -9.83
CA ALA A 50 24.70 20.63 -10.11
C ALA A 50 24.13 21.59 -9.05
N TRP A 51 23.09 21.18 -8.32
CA TRP A 51 22.37 22.02 -7.36
C TRP A 51 22.10 21.29 -6.05
N ARG A 52 21.99 22.06 -4.97
CA ARG A 52 21.50 21.60 -3.66
C ARG A 52 20.31 22.45 -3.24
N ALA A 53 19.20 21.78 -2.92
CA ALA A 53 18.04 22.38 -2.25
C ALA A 53 18.36 22.51 -0.75
N LEU A 54 18.27 23.74 -0.24
CA LEU A 54 18.60 24.10 1.15
C LEU A 54 17.41 23.95 2.11
N ASP A 55 16.20 23.99 1.57
CA ASP A 55 14.92 23.86 2.26
C ASP A 55 13.96 22.99 1.42
N ASP A 56 12.68 22.97 1.80
CA ASP A 56 11.59 22.25 1.14
C ASP A 56 10.87 23.06 0.04
N ASP A 57 11.33 24.29 -0.25
CA ASP A 57 10.78 25.18 -1.29
C ASP A 57 11.89 25.81 -2.16
N PRO A 58 12.74 25.01 -2.84
CA PRO A 58 13.71 25.51 -3.81
C PRO A 58 13.00 26.06 -5.05
N GLN A 59 13.40 27.24 -5.54
CA GLN A 59 12.66 27.92 -6.62
C GLN A 59 13.58 28.39 -7.75
N PHE A 60 13.21 28.05 -8.98
CA PHE A 60 13.72 28.69 -10.19
C PHE A 60 12.66 29.59 -10.83
N LEU A 61 13.11 30.67 -11.45
CA LEU A 61 12.29 31.59 -12.21
C LEU A 61 12.51 31.46 -13.72
N TRP A 62 11.41 31.36 -14.47
CA TRP A 62 11.37 31.30 -15.92
C TRP A 62 10.57 32.49 -16.48
N ARG A 63 11.28 33.53 -16.94
CA ARG A 63 10.68 34.77 -17.51
C ARG A 63 10.95 35.01 -19.00
N ARG A 64 11.90 34.29 -19.60
CA ARG A 64 12.28 34.45 -21.01
C ARG A 64 11.91 33.19 -21.79
N GLN A 65 11.52 33.33 -23.05
CA GLN A 65 11.10 32.21 -23.91
C GLN A 65 9.90 31.46 -23.31
N LEU A 66 8.81 32.17 -23.01
CA LEU A 66 7.59 31.56 -22.51
C LEU A 66 6.86 30.75 -23.60
N PRO A 67 6.12 29.69 -23.23
CA PRO A 67 5.34 28.87 -24.16
C PRO A 67 4.19 29.65 -24.80
N LEU A 68 3.71 29.17 -25.95
CA LEU A 68 2.51 29.72 -26.59
C LEU A 68 1.26 29.44 -25.74
N PRO A 69 0.19 30.24 -25.84
CA PRO A 69 -1.08 29.89 -25.22
C PRO A 69 -1.67 28.58 -25.79
N GLY A 70 -2.33 27.79 -24.95
CA GLY A 70 -3.01 26.55 -25.33
C GLY A 70 -2.45 25.28 -24.69
N TRP A 71 -2.80 24.12 -25.26
CA TRP A 71 -2.46 22.81 -24.70
C TRP A 71 -0.99 22.46 -24.89
N HIS A 72 -0.34 22.00 -23.82
CA HIS A 72 1.06 21.58 -23.83
C HIS A 72 1.25 20.24 -23.11
N MET A 73 2.30 19.51 -23.46
CA MET A 73 2.85 18.42 -22.67
C MET A 73 4.07 18.95 -21.92
N LEU A 74 3.99 18.98 -20.60
CA LEU A 74 5.14 19.13 -19.72
C LEU A 74 5.94 17.83 -19.73
N GLU A 75 7.24 17.92 -19.94
CA GLU A 75 8.18 16.80 -19.86
C GLU A 75 9.33 17.14 -18.93
N VAL A 76 9.56 16.31 -17.92
CA VAL A 76 10.58 16.54 -16.88
C VAL A 76 11.36 15.28 -16.57
N ARG A 77 12.68 15.39 -16.46
CA ARG A 77 13.59 14.38 -15.90
C ARG A 77 14.61 15.09 -15.02
N LEU A 78 14.65 14.70 -13.75
CA LEU A 78 15.67 15.10 -12.79
C LEU A 78 16.47 13.87 -12.37
N ASP A 79 17.77 14.06 -12.17
CA ASP A 79 18.57 13.18 -11.33
C ASP A 79 18.62 13.79 -9.92
N HIS A 80 18.35 13.03 -8.86
CA HIS A 80 18.25 13.55 -7.50
C HIS A 80 18.71 12.52 -6.46
N ALA A 81 19.12 13.00 -5.28
CA ALA A 81 19.61 12.14 -4.20
C ALA A 81 18.50 11.48 -3.37
N GLY A 82 17.27 12.03 -3.39
CA GLY A 82 16.11 11.49 -2.65
C GLY A 82 15.57 10.17 -3.22
N ALA A 83 14.77 9.43 -2.44
CA ALA A 83 14.15 8.16 -2.88
C ALA A 83 13.03 8.37 -3.92
N SER A 84 12.39 9.53 -3.91
CA SER A 84 11.39 10.00 -4.87
C SER A 84 11.49 11.51 -5.00
N ALA A 85 11.06 12.07 -6.14
CA ALA A 85 11.00 13.50 -6.33
C ALA A 85 9.75 13.89 -7.11
N ALA A 86 9.34 15.13 -6.93
CA ALA A 86 8.30 15.75 -7.69
C ALA A 86 8.66 17.19 -7.98
N VAL A 87 8.02 17.74 -9.01
CA VAL A 87 8.20 19.14 -9.39
C VAL A 87 6.87 19.86 -9.38
N LYS A 88 6.91 21.15 -9.08
CA LYS A 88 5.78 22.05 -9.26
C LYS A 88 6.10 23.15 -10.26
N LEU A 89 5.13 23.51 -11.10
CA LEU A 89 5.18 24.67 -11.98
C LEU A 89 4.05 25.63 -11.62
N TYR A 90 4.35 26.89 -11.33
CA TYR A 90 3.35 27.93 -11.06
C TYR A 90 3.30 28.91 -12.21
N PHE A 91 2.09 29.31 -12.59
CA PHE A 91 1.88 30.29 -13.66
C PHE A 91 1.48 31.64 -13.07
N ASP A 92 2.28 32.67 -13.33
CA ASP A 92 1.89 34.05 -13.04
C ASP A 92 1.12 34.63 -14.23
N THR A 93 -0.15 34.95 -14.01
CA THR A 93 -1.05 35.57 -15.00
C THR A 93 -1.29 37.06 -14.78
N GLY A 94 -0.62 37.68 -13.80
CA GLY A 94 -0.78 39.09 -13.44
C GLY A 94 -0.92 39.38 -11.95
N ASP A 95 -1.24 38.37 -11.14
CA ASP A 95 -1.54 38.47 -9.70
C ASP A 95 -0.47 37.81 -8.82
N GLY A 96 0.65 37.36 -9.42
CA GLY A 96 1.72 36.63 -8.73
C GLY A 96 1.61 35.10 -8.89
N PHE A 97 2.42 34.37 -8.13
CA PHE A 97 2.38 32.90 -8.10
C PHE A 97 1.42 32.43 -7.00
N ASP A 98 0.45 31.60 -7.39
CA ASP A 98 -0.60 31.08 -6.52
C ASP A 98 -0.73 29.56 -6.71
N GLU A 99 -1.03 28.86 -5.63
CA GLU A 99 -1.20 27.41 -5.58
C GLU A 99 -2.35 26.95 -6.49
N ALA A 100 -3.43 27.74 -6.64
CA ALA A 100 -4.57 27.40 -7.49
C ALA A 100 -4.21 27.37 -9.00
N HIS A 101 -3.08 27.97 -9.37
CA HIS A 101 -2.55 27.99 -10.74
C HIS A 101 -1.23 27.21 -10.86
N SER A 102 -1.04 26.20 -10.02
CA SER A 102 0.13 25.32 -10.03
C SER A 102 -0.13 23.98 -10.77
N LEU A 103 0.95 23.35 -11.21
CA LEU A 103 0.96 22.00 -11.77
C LEU A 103 1.97 21.15 -11.05
N TYR A 104 1.51 20.03 -10.52
CA TYR A 104 2.35 19.05 -9.86
C TYR A 104 2.78 17.91 -10.81
N LEU A 105 4.03 17.43 -10.75
CA LEU A 105 4.44 16.26 -11.53
C LEU A 105 5.41 15.39 -10.72
N ALA A 106 4.91 14.24 -10.26
CA ALA A 106 5.74 13.18 -9.72
C ALA A 106 6.72 12.66 -10.79
N LEU A 107 7.98 12.49 -10.39
CA LEU A 107 9.03 12.02 -11.27
C LEU A 107 9.21 10.51 -11.14
N ARG A 108 9.41 9.86 -12.29
CA ARG A 108 9.81 8.45 -12.38
C ARG A 108 11.32 8.37 -12.48
N ALA A 109 11.96 7.62 -11.58
CA ALA A 109 13.40 7.42 -11.57
C ALA A 109 13.90 6.97 -12.97
N GLY A 110 14.92 7.66 -13.49
CA GLY A 110 15.56 7.35 -14.77
C GLY A 110 14.70 7.56 -16.03
N ARG A 111 13.47 8.11 -15.93
CA ARG A 111 12.55 8.28 -17.08
C ARG A 111 12.01 9.71 -17.17
N VAL A 112 11.71 10.13 -18.39
CA VAL A 112 11.00 11.41 -18.63
C VAL A 112 9.55 11.25 -18.19
N SER A 113 9.15 12.05 -17.22
CA SER A 113 7.78 12.12 -16.70
C SER A 113 6.99 13.15 -17.51
N LYS A 114 5.72 12.85 -17.81
CA LYS A 114 4.91 13.66 -18.74
C LYS A 114 3.56 14.03 -18.16
N ARG A 115 3.15 15.28 -18.34
CA ARG A 115 1.84 15.78 -17.89
C ARG A 115 1.24 16.80 -18.87
N LEU A 116 -0.01 16.57 -19.26
CA LEU A 116 -0.79 17.56 -20.01
C LEU A 116 -1.04 18.80 -19.15
N CYS A 117 -0.91 19.98 -19.74
CA CYS A 117 -1.26 21.25 -19.13
C CYS A 117 -1.84 22.23 -20.16
N TYR A 118 -2.44 23.30 -19.66
CA TYR A 118 -2.97 24.38 -20.48
C TYR A 118 -2.30 25.70 -20.09
N ILE A 119 -1.72 26.38 -21.07
CA ILE A 119 -1.04 27.66 -20.89
C ILE A 119 -2.03 28.79 -21.13
N PRO A 120 -2.28 29.67 -20.13
CA PRO A 120 -3.20 30.79 -20.28
C PRO A 120 -2.62 31.87 -21.21
N PRO A 121 -3.47 32.62 -21.94
CA PRO A 121 -3.01 33.70 -22.82
C PRO A 121 -2.37 34.88 -22.07
N THR A 122 -2.61 34.98 -20.76
CA THR A 122 -2.13 36.04 -19.87
C THR A 122 -0.81 35.70 -19.17
N LEU A 123 -0.15 34.58 -19.52
CA LEU A 123 1.08 34.13 -18.85
C LEU A 123 2.20 35.18 -18.93
N ARG A 124 2.73 35.59 -17.77
CA ARG A 124 3.83 36.55 -17.60
C ARG A 124 5.12 35.92 -17.12
N ALA A 125 5.05 34.87 -16.30
CA ALA A 125 6.20 34.14 -15.80
C ALA A 125 5.81 32.71 -15.36
N ILE A 126 6.80 31.82 -15.28
CA ILE A 126 6.66 30.50 -14.67
C ILE A 126 7.64 30.40 -13.51
N ARG A 127 7.19 29.90 -12.35
CA ARG A 127 8.06 29.43 -11.27
C ARG A 127 8.18 27.91 -11.37
N PHE A 128 9.40 27.39 -11.27
CA PHE A 128 9.67 25.95 -11.31
C PHE A 128 10.35 25.53 -10.01
N ASP A 129 9.67 24.66 -9.28
CA ASP A 129 10.14 24.13 -8.00
C ASP A 129 10.59 22.68 -8.27
N PRO A 130 11.90 22.38 -8.21
CA PRO A 130 12.47 21.12 -8.67
C PRO A 130 12.38 19.97 -7.65
N LEU A 131 12.18 20.28 -6.36
CA LEU A 131 12.06 19.33 -5.26
C LEU A 131 11.10 19.89 -4.20
N GLU A 132 10.57 19.01 -3.35
CA GLU A 132 9.73 19.36 -2.18
C GLU A 132 10.46 18.99 -0.86
N SER A 133 11.78 18.84 -0.92
CA SER A 133 12.64 18.49 0.21
C SER A 133 14.06 18.99 -0.02
N THR A 134 14.84 19.05 1.06
CA THR A 134 16.29 19.27 0.96
C THR A 134 16.97 18.12 0.20
N GLY A 135 18.07 18.41 -0.49
CA GLY A 135 18.84 17.40 -1.21
C GLY A 135 19.53 17.89 -2.49
N GLU A 136 20.40 17.05 -3.05
CA GLU A 136 21.15 17.37 -4.27
C GLU A 136 20.44 16.86 -5.52
N PHE A 137 20.50 17.63 -6.62
CA PHE A 137 19.85 17.27 -7.88
C PHE A 137 20.48 17.93 -9.12
N SER A 138 20.11 17.42 -10.30
CA SER A 138 20.44 17.94 -11.62
C SER A 138 19.20 17.93 -12.52
N VAL A 139 18.93 19.05 -13.19
CA VAL A 139 17.87 19.15 -14.20
C VAL A 139 18.39 18.64 -15.54
N GLU A 140 18.07 17.40 -15.89
CA GLU A 140 18.56 16.80 -17.14
C GLU A 140 17.64 17.09 -18.33
N HIS A 141 16.33 17.18 -18.09
CA HIS A 141 15.34 17.45 -19.14
C HIS A 141 14.17 18.25 -18.56
N LEU A 142 13.85 19.40 -19.17
CA LEU A 142 12.67 20.19 -18.86
C LEU A 142 12.19 20.91 -20.12
N ARG A 143 10.97 20.62 -20.57
CA ARG A 143 10.34 21.33 -21.71
C ARG A 143 8.82 21.29 -21.69
N LEU A 144 8.21 22.26 -22.38
CA LEU A 144 6.80 22.29 -22.70
C LEU A 144 6.61 22.12 -24.22
N VAL A 145 5.88 21.10 -24.64
CA VAL A 145 5.62 20.78 -26.06
C VAL A 145 4.18 21.13 -26.40
N TRP A 146 3.98 22.05 -27.35
CA TRP A 146 2.64 22.46 -27.80
C TRP A 146 1.88 21.30 -28.45
N LEU A 147 0.59 21.19 -28.18
CA LEU A 147 -0.29 20.13 -28.67
C LEU A 147 -1.51 20.69 -29.38
N THR A 148 -2.00 19.95 -30.38
CA THR A 148 -3.31 20.24 -30.97
C THR A 148 -4.43 19.95 -29.96
N PRO A 149 -5.55 20.71 -29.99
CA PRO A 149 -6.68 20.45 -29.08
C PRO A 149 -7.23 19.03 -29.18
N GLY A 150 -7.32 18.46 -30.39
CA GLY A 150 -7.82 17.09 -30.58
C GLY A 150 -6.99 16.05 -29.84
N PHE A 151 -5.66 16.11 -29.97
CA PHE A 151 -4.75 15.19 -29.27
C PHE A 151 -4.79 15.38 -27.75
N ALA A 152 -4.81 16.64 -27.28
CA ALA A 152 -4.93 16.95 -25.87
C ALA A 152 -6.24 16.39 -25.27
N HIS A 153 -7.37 16.58 -25.94
CA HIS A 153 -8.67 16.06 -25.51
C HIS A 153 -8.71 14.53 -25.48
N GLU A 154 -8.05 13.86 -26.43
CA GLU A 154 -7.95 12.39 -26.42
C GLU A 154 -7.16 11.89 -25.21
N ARG A 155 -6.01 12.52 -24.90
CA ARG A 155 -5.20 12.18 -23.72
C ARG A 155 -5.94 12.43 -22.41
N LEU A 156 -6.63 13.56 -22.34
CA LEU A 156 -7.50 13.94 -21.23
C LEU A 156 -8.59 12.90 -21.00
N ALA A 157 -9.33 12.53 -22.05
CA ALA A 157 -10.39 11.53 -21.98
C ALA A 157 -9.86 10.15 -21.60
N GLN A 158 -8.72 9.75 -22.15
CA GLN A 158 -8.07 8.49 -21.81
C GLN A 158 -7.71 8.42 -20.33
N ARG A 159 -7.15 9.50 -19.77
CA ARG A 159 -6.77 9.50 -18.35
C ARG A 159 -7.98 9.46 -17.44
N LEU A 160 -8.99 10.29 -17.71
CA LEU A 160 -10.20 10.37 -16.89
C LEU A 160 -11.00 9.06 -16.90
N THR A 161 -11.19 8.42 -18.05
CA THR A 161 -11.86 7.10 -18.13
C THR A 161 -11.07 5.96 -17.48
N ASN A 162 -9.76 6.13 -17.28
CA ASN A 162 -8.92 5.13 -16.63
C ASN A 162 -8.81 5.32 -15.11
N LEU A 163 -8.78 6.57 -14.65
CA LEU A 163 -8.34 6.92 -13.29
C LEU A 163 -9.37 7.73 -12.48
N HIS A 164 -10.32 8.44 -13.10
CA HIS A 164 -11.23 9.30 -12.37
C HIS A 164 -12.54 8.56 -12.02
N PRO A 165 -12.95 8.47 -10.74
CA PRO A 165 -14.10 7.66 -10.30
C PRO A 165 -15.38 7.91 -11.09
N ASP A 166 -15.76 9.18 -11.29
CA ASP A 166 -16.99 9.55 -12.00
C ASP A 166 -17.03 9.10 -13.48
N TRP A 167 -15.89 8.75 -14.07
CA TRP A 167 -15.78 8.49 -15.51
C TRP A 167 -15.31 7.08 -15.86
N LEU A 168 -15.05 6.22 -14.86
CA LEU A 168 -14.56 4.84 -15.07
C LEU A 168 -15.45 4.01 -16.00
N GLN A 169 -16.77 4.27 -15.97
CA GLN A 169 -17.78 3.57 -16.76
C GLN A 169 -18.21 4.32 -18.02
N THR A 170 -17.68 5.54 -18.25
CA THR A 170 -18.06 6.35 -19.40
C THR A 170 -17.27 5.91 -20.64
N PRO A 171 -17.92 5.65 -21.78
CA PRO A 171 -17.20 5.39 -23.03
C PRO A 171 -16.30 6.58 -23.39
N ARG A 172 -15.02 6.31 -23.68
CA ARG A 172 -14.00 7.34 -23.94
C ARG A 172 -14.42 8.38 -24.99
N GLN A 173 -15.11 7.95 -26.04
CA GLN A 173 -15.59 8.83 -27.12
C GLN A 173 -16.67 9.83 -26.65
N GLN A 174 -17.41 9.50 -25.60
CA GLN A 174 -18.49 10.33 -25.06
C GLN A 174 -18.03 11.24 -23.92
N LEU A 175 -16.82 11.06 -23.41
CA LEU A 175 -16.37 11.75 -22.20
C LEU A 175 -16.30 13.27 -22.38
N ILE A 176 -15.70 13.78 -23.46
CA ILE A 176 -15.59 15.24 -23.67
C ILE A 176 -16.98 15.90 -23.82
N THR A 177 -17.90 15.24 -24.52
CA THR A 177 -19.29 15.71 -24.65
C THR A 177 -19.99 15.73 -23.29
N SER A 178 -19.78 14.69 -22.48
CA SER A 178 -20.36 14.58 -21.15
C SER A 178 -19.78 15.62 -20.18
N LEU A 179 -18.47 15.88 -20.23
CA LEU A 179 -17.80 16.95 -19.49
C LEU A 179 -18.39 18.32 -19.84
N LYS A 180 -18.54 18.61 -21.13
CA LYS A 180 -19.12 19.88 -21.60
C LYS A 180 -20.57 20.06 -21.12
N ARG A 181 -21.38 19.00 -21.15
CA ARG A 181 -22.75 19.02 -20.62
C ARG A 181 -22.74 19.28 -19.10
N ARG A 182 -21.96 18.53 -18.33
CA ARG A 182 -21.86 18.66 -16.86
C ARG A 182 -21.32 20.02 -16.43
N ALA A 183 -20.41 20.61 -17.21
CA ALA A 183 -19.93 21.97 -16.97
C ALA A 183 -21.03 23.00 -17.19
N ARG A 184 -21.84 22.88 -18.26
CA ARG A 184 -22.99 23.76 -18.51
C ARG A 184 -24.03 23.68 -17.39
N GLU A 185 -24.35 22.48 -16.92
CA GLU A 185 -25.27 22.25 -15.80
C GLU A 185 -24.79 22.93 -14.50
N ARG A 186 -23.48 23.11 -14.34
CA ARG A 186 -22.84 23.74 -13.18
C ARG A 186 -22.49 25.22 -13.39
N GLY A 187 -22.79 25.80 -14.55
CA GLY A 187 -22.41 27.17 -14.88
C GLY A 187 -20.89 27.41 -14.99
N LEU A 188 -20.08 26.35 -15.21
CA LEU A 188 -18.62 26.42 -15.27
C LEU A 188 -18.11 26.40 -16.72
N ALA A 189 -16.92 26.96 -16.97
CA ALA A 189 -16.24 26.72 -18.23
C ALA A 189 -15.80 25.26 -18.31
N TRP A 190 -16.08 24.58 -19.43
CA TRP A 190 -15.82 23.14 -19.53
C TRP A 190 -14.35 22.75 -19.33
N ARG A 191 -13.42 23.64 -19.70
CA ARG A 191 -11.97 23.43 -19.50
C ARG A 191 -11.58 23.45 -18.03
N GLU A 192 -12.19 24.32 -17.23
CA GLU A 192 -11.93 24.41 -15.78
C GLU A 192 -12.37 23.12 -15.11
N LEU A 193 -13.60 22.66 -15.37
CA LEU A 193 -14.09 21.37 -14.86
C LEU A 193 -13.21 20.21 -15.33
N ALA A 194 -12.81 20.20 -16.60
CA ALA A 194 -12.01 19.13 -17.16
C ALA A 194 -10.58 19.09 -16.59
N LEU A 195 -9.95 20.25 -16.40
CA LEU A 195 -8.62 20.35 -15.78
C LEU A 195 -8.68 20.01 -14.29
N ALA A 196 -9.71 20.44 -13.55
CA ALA A 196 -9.88 20.08 -12.14
C ALA A 196 -10.05 18.56 -11.96
N GLN A 197 -10.86 17.92 -12.80
CA GLN A 197 -11.01 16.46 -12.76
C GLN A 197 -9.75 15.75 -13.25
N TYR A 198 -9.01 16.34 -14.19
CA TYR A 198 -7.73 15.78 -14.63
C TYR A 198 -6.66 15.91 -13.56
N GLU A 199 -6.60 17.03 -12.84
CA GLU A 199 -5.75 17.25 -11.67
C GLU A 199 -5.97 16.14 -10.63
N ALA A 200 -7.25 15.85 -10.33
CA ALA A 200 -7.63 14.79 -9.39
C ALA A 200 -7.13 13.38 -9.75
N THR A 201 -6.54 13.19 -10.93
CA THR A 201 -5.94 11.91 -11.35
C THR A 201 -4.42 11.86 -11.20
N PHE A 202 -3.72 12.93 -10.84
CA PHE A 202 -2.28 12.96 -10.53
C PHE A 202 -2.09 13.11 -9.02
N ALA A 203 -0.97 12.64 -8.46
CA ALA A 203 -0.65 13.03 -7.09
C ALA A 203 0.84 12.93 -6.69
N ARG A 204 1.18 13.82 -5.72
CA ARG A 204 1.81 13.59 -4.39
C ARG A 204 3.18 14.19 -4.02
N THR A 205 3.22 15.45 -3.58
CA THR A 205 3.45 15.81 -2.16
C THR A 205 2.91 17.22 -1.85
N CYS A 206 1.62 17.26 -1.55
CA CYS A 206 1.24 17.72 -0.22
C CYS A 206 0.35 16.60 0.34
N PRO A 207 0.08 16.52 1.64
CA PRO A 207 -0.94 15.61 2.14
C PRO A 207 -2.22 15.93 1.34
N SER A 208 -2.60 15.09 0.37
CA SER A 208 -3.66 15.44 -0.61
C SER A 208 -5.05 15.54 0.05
N ALA A 209 -5.13 15.07 1.29
CA ALA A 209 -5.76 15.79 2.37
C ALA A 209 -4.73 15.76 3.51
N SER A 210 -4.50 16.88 4.21
CA SER A 210 -4.05 16.74 5.59
C SER A 210 -5.07 15.85 6.29
N TYR A 211 -4.67 15.09 7.29
CA TYR A 211 -5.66 14.30 8.01
C TYR A 211 -6.83 15.17 8.49
N ARG A 212 -6.57 16.43 8.84
CA ARG A 212 -7.57 17.49 9.02
C ARG A 212 -8.53 17.69 7.85
N ALA A 213 -8.03 17.88 6.63
CA ALA A 213 -8.90 17.98 5.44
C ALA A 213 -9.65 16.68 5.12
N TRP A 214 -9.13 15.52 5.54
CA TRP A 214 -9.86 14.26 5.47
C TRP A 214 -11.01 14.24 6.49
N LEU A 215 -10.76 14.69 7.73
CA LEU A 215 -11.76 14.83 8.79
C LEU A 215 -12.90 15.77 8.38
N ASP A 216 -12.58 16.92 7.77
CA ASP A 216 -13.57 17.88 7.30
C ASP A 216 -14.53 17.28 6.26
N ARG A 217 -14.08 16.29 5.48
CA ARG A 217 -14.89 15.57 4.47
C ARG A 217 -15.63 14.37 5.04
N HIS A 218 -15.26 13.90 6.22
CA HIS A 218 -15.84 12.74 6.89
C HIS A 218 -16.34 13.13 8.29
N PRO A 219 -17.27 14.11 8.40
CA PRO A 219 -17.77 14.52 9.69
C PRO A 219 -18.59 13.40 10.34
N THR A 220 -18.53 13.35 11.66
CA THR A 220 -19.41 12.52 12.50
C THR A 220 -20.88 12.77 12.11
N PRO A 221 -21.69 11.72 11.92
CA PRO A 221 -23.11 11.88 11.65
C PRO A 221 -23.81 12.75 12.72
N PRO A 222 -24.73 13.65 12.35
CA PRO A 222 -25.46 14.45 13.32
C PRO A 222 -26.23 13.57 14.33
N ALA A 223 -26.33 14.03 15.58
CA ALA A 223 -26.97 13.26 16.66
C ALA A 223 -28.40 12.79 16.32
N VAL A 224 -29.17 13.59 15.56
CA VAL A 224 -30.52 13.21 15.09
C VAL A 224 -30.51 12.00 14.15
N VAL A 225 -29.48 11.87 13.31
CA VAL A 225 -29.30 10.74 12.39
C VAL A 225 -28.94 9.49 13.18
N ILE A 226 -28.03 9.62 14.15
CA ILE A 226 -27.64 8.51 15.04
C ILE A 226 -28.86 8.03 15.84
N ALA A 227 -29.61 8.96 16.46
CA ALA A 227 -30.81 8.61 17.24
C ALA A 227 -31.87 7.88 16.40
N ALA A 228 -32.10 8.32 15.16
CA ALA A 228 -33.05 7.67 14.25
C ALA A 228 -32.61 6.25 13.87
N ARG A 229 -31.32 6.02 13.63
CA ARG A 229 -30.78 4.68 13.34
C ARG A 229 -30.82 3.78 14.55
N LEU A 230 -30.43 4.30 15.71
CA LEU A 230 -30.44 3.57 16.98
C LEU A 230 -31.85 3.11 17.35
N ALA A 231 -32.87 3.95 17.12
CA ALA A 231 -34.27 3.58 17.34
C ALA A 231 -34.76 2.43 16.43
N ALA A 232 -34.03 2.11 15.37
CA ALA A 232 -34.31 1.00 14.46
C ALA A 232 -33.49 -0.26 14.77
N PHE A 233 -32.68 -0.27 15.84
CA PHE A 233 -31.92 -1.46 16.22
C PHE A 233 -32.80 -2.46 16.96
N ASP A 234 -32.82 -3.70 16.47
CA ASP A 234 -33.54 -4.81 17.11
C ASP A 234 -32.80 -5.36 18.34
N TRP A 235 -31.49 -5.12 18.42
CA TRP A 235 -30.62 -5.61 19.48
C TRP A 235 -29.75 -4.48 20.02
N THR A 236 -29.80 -4.28 21.33
CA THR A 236 -29.07 -3.22 22.03
C THR A 236 -28.25 -3.83 23.17
N PRO A 237 -27.18 -4.57 22.87
CA PRO A 237 -26.35 -5.20 23.89
C PRO A 237 -25.65 -4.13 24.74
N THR A 238 -25.47 -4.42 26.03
CA THR A 238 -24.62 -3.57 26.87
C THR A 238 -23.15 -3.83 26.55
N ILE A 239 -22.39 -2.76 26.33
CA ILE A 239 -20.92 -2.82 26.15
C ILE A 239 -20.25 -2.38 27.46
N SER A 240 -19.47 -3.26 28.08
CA SER A 240 -18.65 -2.96 29.25
C SER A 240 -17.26 -2.48 28.82
N ILE A 241 -16.94 -1.22 29.06
CA ILE A 241 -15.64 -0.63 28.76
C ILE A 241 -14.71 -0.94 29.94
N LEU A 242 -13.60 -1.62 29.68
CA LEU A 242 -12.58 -1.92 30.69
C LEU A 242 -11.56 -0.77 30.73
N LEU A 243 -11.39 -0.17 31.91
CA LEU A 243 -10.51 0.97 32.13
C LEU A 243 -9.55 0.67 33.31
N PRO A 244 -8.47 -0.07 33.08
CA PRO A 244 -7.37 -0.14 34.05
C PRO A 244 -6.74 1.27 34.19
N THR A 245 -6.47 1.72 35.41
CA THR A 245 -6.01 3.11 35.66
C THR A 245 -4.86 3.12 36.66
N HIS A 246 -3.78 3.85 36.38
CA HIS A 246 -2.67 4.03 37.32
C HIS A 246 -1.95 5.37 37.11
N ASP A 247 -2.01 6.27 38.10
CA ASP A 247 -1.26 7.55 38.10
C ASP A 247 -1.41 8.39 36.82
N THR A 248 -2.59 8.35 36.22
CA THR A 248 -2.92 9.14 35.04
C THR A 248 -2.93 10.62 35.35
N GLU A 249 -2.42 11.46 34.44
CA GLU A 249 -2.59 12.89 34.55
C GLU A 249 -4.09 13.26 34.65
N PRO A 250 -4.53 13.99 35.70
CA PRO A 250 -5.96 14.22 35.95
C PRO A 250 -6.72 14.87 34.80
N ALA A 251 -6.06 15.70 34.00
CA ALA A 251 -6.65 16.32 32.81
C ALA A 251 -6.97 15.29 31.72
N TYR A 252 -6.06 14.35 31.45
CA TYR A 252 -6.29 13.29 30.48
C TYR A 252 -7.30 12.27 30.98
N LEU A 253 -7.25 11.91 32.26
CA LEU A 253 -8.26 11.04 32.87
C LEU A 253 -9.66 11.64 32.76
N THR A 254 -9.81 12.94 33.03
CA THR A 254 -11.10 13.65 32.89
C THR A 254 -11.59 13.59 31.44
N ARG A 255 -10.73 13.85 30.45
CA ARG A 255 -11.08 13.77 29.02
C ARG A 255 -11.49 12.35 28.61
N CYS A 256 -10.78 11.34 29.08
CA CYS A 256 -11.10 9.93 28.86
C CYS A 256 -12.52 9.61 29.36
N LEU A 257 -12.80 9.93 30.63
CA LEU A 257 -14.11 9.69 31.25
C LEU A 257 -15.24 10.48 30.55
N ASP A 258 -15.00 11.74 30.20
CA ASP A 258 -15.95 12.58 29.48
C ASP A 258 -16.25 12.02 28.07
N SER A 259 -15.27 11.42 27.39
CA SER A 259 -15.48 10.78 26.08
C SER A 259 -16.40 9.55 26.16
N VAL A 260 -16.39 8.83 27.29
CA VAL A 260 -17.32 7.73 27.57
C VAL A 260 -18.72 8.26 27.90
N LEU A 261 -18.83 9.31 28.72
CA LEU A 261 -20.12 9.94 29.02
C LEU A 261 -20.80 10.52 27.77
N ALA A 262 -19.99 11.00 26.82
CA ALA A 262 -20.47 11.62 25.58
C ALA A 262 -20.99 10.61 24.54
N GLN A 263 -20.83 9.29 24.76
CA GLN A 263 -21.21 8.26 23.80
C GLN A 263 -22.68 8.38 23.39
N SER A 264 -22.92 8.33 22.07
CA SER A 264 -24.26 8.44 21.49
C SER A 264 -25.11 7.18 21.69
N TYR A 265 -24.47 6.04 21.90
CA TYR A 265 -25.12 4.79 22.29
C TYR A 265 -25.28 4.76 23.82
N PRO A 266 -26.49 4.58 24.39
CA PRO A 266 -26.70 4.77 25.83
C PRO A 266 -26.44 3.51 26.67
N HIS A 267 -26.40 2.31 26.07
CA HIS A 267 -26.29 1.04 26.78
C HIS A 267 -24.83 0.63 26.97
N TRP A 268 -24.14 1.32 27.86
CA TRP A 268 -22.77 1.00 28.24
C TRP A 268 -22.59 0.93 29.74
N GLN A 269 -21.51 0.27 30.15
CA GLN A 269 -21.00 0.25 31.52
C GLN A 269 -19.51 0.59 31.50
N LEU A 270 -19.04 1.48 32.36
CA LEU A 270 -17.62 1.75 32.52
C LEU A 270 -17.10 0.98 33.73
N CYS A 271 -16.09 0.14 33.54
CA CYS A 271 -15.53 -0.74 34.56
C CYS A 271 -14.10 -0.29 34.86
N ILE A 272 -13.95 0.48 35.93
CA ILE A 272 -12.68 1.10 36.31
C ILE A 272 -12.00 0.26 37.37
N ALA A 273 -10.73 -0.08 37.13
CA ALA A 273 -9.85 -0.67 38.12
C ALA A 273 -8.68 0.27 38.37
N ASP A 274 -8.73 1.02 39.47
CA ASP A 274 -7.59 1.80 39.93
C ASP A 274 -6.54 0.87 40.53
N ASP A 275 -5.37 0.82 39.89
CA ASP A 275 -4.26 -0.07 40.23
C ASP A 275 -3.31 0.58 41.25
N ALA A 276 -3.90 1.01 42.38
CA ALA A 276 -3.21 1.69 43.46
C ALA A 276 -2.51 2.99 43.01
N SER A 277 -3.27 3.92 42.44
CA SER A 277 -2.74 5.26 42.10
C SER A 277 -2.23 5.98 43.35
N ARG A 278 -1.05 6.58 43.25
CA ARG A 278 -0.37 7.35 44.28
C ARG A 278 -0.87 8.80 44.33
N ASP A 279 -1.28 9.37 43.20
CA ASP A 279 -1.87 10.70 43.18
C ASP A 279 -3.33 10.67 43.71
N PRO A 280 -3.63 11.31 44.86
CA PRO A 280 -4.98 11.35 45.41
C PRO A 280 -6.01 11.99 44.46
N GLN A 281 -5.59 12.85 43.53
CA GLN A 281 -6.48 13.49 42.56
C GLN A 281 -7.08 12.48 41.59
N VAL A 282 -6.37 11.40 41.26
CA VAL A 282 -6.88 10.32 40.41
C VAL A 282 -8.08 9.67 41.10
N MET A 283 -7.91 9.17 42.32
CA MET A 283 -8.99 8.52 43.07
C MET A 283 -10.16 9.47 43.36
N GLN A 284 -9.88 10.74 43.67
CA GLN A 284 -10.91 11.76 43.85
C GLN A 284 -11.73 11.97 42.57
N THR A 285 -11.07 12.02 41.42
CA THR A 285 -11.71 12.14 40.11
C THR A 285 -12.57 10.91 39.82
N LEU A 286 -12.01 9.70 39.93
CA LEU A 286 -12.74 8.45 39.70
C LEU A 286 -13.98 8.33 40.59
N SER A 287 -13.85 8.62 41.88
CA SER A 287 -14.95 8.57 42.84
C SER A 287 -16.05 9.57 42.51
N ARG A 288 -15.69 10.78 42.06
CA ARG A 288 -16.66 11.80 41.64
C ARG A 288 -17.49 11.34 40.43
N TYR A 289 -16.86 10.75 39.42
CA TYR A 289 -17.57 10.21 38.25
C TYR A 289 -18.44 9.01 38.63
N ALA A 290 -17.92 8.07 39.41
CA ALA A 290 -18.68 6.90 39.87
C ALA A 290 -19.92 7.27 40.71
N ALA A 291 -19.82 8.34 41.53
CA ALA A 291 -20.96 8.85 42.27
C ALA A 291 -21.99 9.59 41.39
N ALA A 292 -21.57 10.15 40.26
CA ALA A 292 -22.41 10.95 39.37
C ALA A 292 -23.19 10.10 38.35
N ASP A 293 -22.67 8.94 37.93
CA ASP A 293 -23.33 8.07 36.94
C ASP A 293 -23.28 6.60 37.38
N THR A 294 -24.47 6.02 37.60
CA THR A 294 -24.65 4.63 38.06
C THR A 294 -24.12 3.56 37.09
N ARG A 295 -23.82 3.92 35.83
CA ARG A 295 -23.21 3.02 34.84
C ARG A 295 -21.70 2.84 35.07
N ILE A 296 -21.09 3.63 35.94
CA ILE A 296 -19.67 3.57 36.26
C ILE A 296 -19.47 2.70 37.52
N ALA A 297 -18.75 1.59 37.36
CA ALA A 297 -18.33 0.73 38.44
C ALA A 297 -16.83 0.95 38.68
N LEU A 298 -16.45 1.18 39.94
CA LEU A 298 -15.07 1.45 40.35
C LEU A 298 -14.63 0.41 41.39
N VAL A 299 -13.45 -0.17 41.18
CA VAL A 299 -12.72 -0.93 42.20
C VAL A 299 -11.34 -0.29 42.40
N GLN A 300 -10.95 -0.14 43.66
CA GLN A 300 -9.60 0.26 44.03
C GLN A 300 -8.82 -0.98 44.46
N ARG A 301 -7.67 -1.22 43.84
CA ARG A 301 -6.77 -2.32 44.18
C ARG A 301 -5.84 -1.87 45.31
N GLU A 302 -5.52 -2.80 46.21
CA GLU A 302 -4.63 -2.53 47.36
C GLU A 302 -3.15 -2.38 46.94
N HIS A 303 -2.76 -3.02 45.84
CA HIS A 303 -1.40 -3.05 45.34
C HIS A 303 -1.39 -2.90 43.82
N ASN A 304 -0.38 -2.20 43.30
CA ASN A 304 -0.11 -2.09 41.87
C ASN A 304 0.28 -3.48 41.32
N GLY A 305 -0.59 -4.06 40.50
CA GLY A 305 -0.40 -5.34 39.84
C GLY A 305 -0.18 -5.24 38.32
N HIS A 306 0.01 -4.02 37.82
CA HIS A 306 0.15 -3.66 36.42
C HIS A 306 -1.08 -3.98 35.56
N ILE A 307 -0.97 -3.64 34.27
CA ILE A 307 -2.08 -3.57 33.31
C ILE A 307 -2.89 -4.86 33.21
N CYS A 308 -2.26 -6.04 33.22
CA CYS A 308 -2.97 -7.32 33.11
C CYS A 308 -3.88 -7.58 34.31
N ALA A 309 -3.36 -7.37 35.53
CA ALA A 309 -4.12 -7.60 36.74
C ALA A 309 -5.24 -6.56 36.90
N ALA A 310 -4.94 -5.29 36.61
CA ALA A 310 -5.92 -4.21 36.60
C ALA A 310 -7.05 -4.48 35.58
N SER A 311 -6.71 -4.91 34.37
CA SER A 311 -7.69 -5.25 33.32
C SER A 311 -8.58 -6.43 33.74
N ASN A 312 -8.04 -7.43 34.43
CA ASN A 312 -8.83 -8.52 34.99
C ASN A 312 -9.79 -8.05 36.09
N SER A 313 -9.36 -7.17 36.99
CA SER A 313 -10.26 -6.56 37.99
C SER A 313 -11.38 -5.75 37.32
N ALA A 314 -11.09 -5.03 36.24
CA ALA A 314 -12.12 -4.36 35.45
C ALA A 314 -13.08 -5.37 34.78
N LEU A 315 -12.55 -6.48 34.25
CA LEU A 315 -13.35 -7.56 33.64
C LEU A 315 -14.28 -8.27 34.64
N GLU A 316 -13.90 -8.36 35.92
CA GLU A 316 -14.75 -8.88 37.00
C GLU A 316 -15.98 -7.99 37.23
N LEU A 317 -15.85 -6.67 37.06
CA LEU A 317 -16.96 -5.72 37.16
C LEU A 317 -17.90 -5.75 35.95
N ALA A 318 -17.43 -6.26 34.80
CA ALA A 318 -18.16 -6.21 33.53
C ALA A 318 -19.45 -7.05 33.56
N ARG A 319 -20.57 -6.45 33.16
CA ARG A 319 -21.87 -7.10 33.05
C ARG A 319 -22.42 -7.13 31.62
N GLY A 320 -21.77 -6.41 30.70
CA GLY A 320 -22.14 -6.34 29.30
C GLY A 320 -21.88 -7.64 28.54
N GLU A 321 -22.63 -7.84 27.46
CA GLU A 321 -22.45 -8.97 26.54
C GLU A 321 -21.10 -8.89 25.80
N PHE A 322 -20.58 -7.67 25.65
CA PHE A 322 -19.30 -7.36 25.06
C PHE A 322 -18.44 -6.54 26.01
N VAL A 323 -17.12 -6.69 25.90
CA VAL A 323 -16.11 -5.84 26.53
C VAL A 323 -15.35 -5.04 25.50
N ALA A 324 -15.14 -3.76 25.77
CA ALA A 324 -14.35 -2.83 24.97
C ALA A 324 -13.09 -2.41 25.75
N LEU A 325 -11.96 -2.27 25.07
CA LEU A 325 -10.69 -1.88 25.71
C LEU A 325 -10.45 -0.37 25.55
N LEU A 326 -10.16 0.32 26.65
CA LEU A 326 -9.84 1.75 26.67
C LEU A 326 -8.69 2.03 27.64
N ASP A 327 -7.66 2.73 27.16
CA ASP A 327 -6.59 3.23 28.01
C ASP A 327 -7.00 4.55 28.70
N HIS A 328 -6.51 4.74 29.92
CA HIS A 328 -6.99 5.77 30.84
C HIS A 328 -6.65 7.23 30.44
N ASP A 329 -5.79 7.43 29.44
CA ASP A 329 -5.36 8.71 28.88
C ASP A 329 -5.85 8.97 27.44
N ASP A 330 -6.56 8.00 26.87
CA ASP A 330 -7.11 8.03 25.51
C ASP A 330 -8.57 8.44 25.47
N GLU A 331 -9.08 8.73 24.28
CA GLU A 331 -10.46 9.13 24.05
C GLU A 331 -11.17 8.24 23.03
N LEU A 332 -12.45 7.97 23.25
CA LEU A 332 -13.33 7.37 22.25
C LEU A 332 -13.96 8.43 21.35
N ALA A 333 -14.14 8.12 20.08
CA ALA A 333 -15.02 8.90 19.22
C ALA A 333 -16.44 8.87 19.80
N ARG A 334 -17.19 9.98 19.69
CA ARG A 334 -18.53 10.14 20.30
C ARG A 334 -19.54 9.06 19.88
N ASP A 335 -19.35 8.50 18.70
CA ASP A 335 -20.19 7.49 18.06
C ASP A 335 -19.53 6.10 17.99
N ALA A 336 -18.44 5.89 18.72
CA ALA A 336 -17.70 4.63 18.75
C ALA A 336 -18.59 3.43 19.08
N LEU A 337 -19.27 3.47 20.23
CA LEU A 337 -20.12 2.35 20.66
C LEU A 337 -21.36 2.18 19.77
N PHE A 338 -21.87 3.27 19.18
CA PHE A 338 -22.95 3.19 18.20
C PHE A 338 -22.53 2.39 16.97
N HIS A 339 -21.34 2.66 16.41
CA HIS A 339 -20.85 1.93 15.23
C HIS A 339 -20.48 0.48 15.52
N VAL A 340 -20.05 0.17 16.76
CA VAL A 340 -19.90 -1.22 17.22
C VAL A 340 -21.23 -1.96 17.15
N VAL A 341 -22.30 -1.39 17.70
CA VAL A 341 -23.62 -2.03 17.66
C VAL A 341 -24.22 -2.02 16.25
N GLU A 342 -24.00 -0.98 15.45
CA GLU A 342 -24.39 -0.94 14.04
C GLU A 342 -23.73 -2.09 13.24
N ALA A 343 -22.48 -2.43 13.55
CA ALA A 343 -21.81 -3.59 12.96
C ALA A 343 -22.43 -4.91 13.44
N LEU A 344 -22.77 -5.03 14.73
CA LEU A 344 -23.45 -6.18 15.30
C LEU A 344 -24.85 -6.42 14.71
N GLN A 345 -25.58 -5.36 14.33
CA GLN A 345 -26.84 -5.51 13.60
C GLN A 345 -26.66 -6.24 12.27
N ARG A 346 -25.51 -6.05 11.59
CA ARG A 346 -25.19 -6.70 10.31
C ARG A 346 -24.57 -8.08 10.50
N GLN A 347 -23.84 -8.28 11.60
CA GLN A 347 -23.12 -9.52 11.91
C GLN A 347 -23.34 -9.93 13.38
N PRO A 348 -24.50 -10.51 13.72
CA PRO A 348 -24.85 -10.84 15.12
C PRO A 348 -23.91 -11.88 15.77
N ASP A 349 -23.32 -12.74 14.96
CA ASP A 349 -22.41 -13.82 15.39
C ASP A 349 -20.95 -13.36 15.59
N ALA A 350 -20.68 -12.06 15.47
CA ALA A 350 -19.35 -11.51 15.71
C ALA A 350 -18.89 -11.81 17.15
N GLU A 351 -17.64 -12.24 17.28
CA GLU A 351 -16.98 -12.49 18.56
C GLU A 351 -15.91 -11.45 18.86
N VAL A 352 -15.33 -10.89 17.80
CA VAL A 352 -14.28 -9.87 17.85
C VAL A 352 -14.66 -8.78 16.86
N LEU A 353 -14.62 -7.53 17.31
CA LEU A 353 -14.74 -6.36 16.46
C LEU A 353 -13.54 -5.46 16.72
N TYR A 354 -13.06 -4.77 15.69
CA TYR A 354 -12.01 -3.78 15.84
C TYR A 354 -12.23 -2.60 14.90
N SER A 355 -11.86 -1.40 15.33
CA SER A 355 -11.95 -0.17 14.55
C SER A 355 -10.59 0.31 14.05
N ASP A 356 -10.59 1.33 13.20
CA ASP A 356 -9.41 2.15 12.98
C ASP A 356 -9.17 3.10 14.16
N GLU A 357 -7.96 3.64 14.22
CA GLU A 357 -7.50 4.55 15.27
C GLU A 357 -6.66 5.68 14.65
N ASP A 358 -6.51 6.77 15.38
CA ASP A 358 -5.55 7.82 15.09
C ASP A 358 -4.89 8.30 16.37
N LYS A 359 -4.05 9.32 16.26
CA LYS A 359 -3.41 9.97 17.40
C LYS A 359 -4.07 11.30 17.67
N ILE A 360 -4.04 11.71 18.93
CA ILE A 360 -4.50 13.01 19.39
C ILE A 360 -3.42 13.67 20.25
N ASP A 361 -3.13 14.93 19.96
CA ASP A 361 -2.12 15.70 20.69
C ASP A 361 -2.70 16.34 21.98
N GLU A 362 -1.84 17.08 22.68
CA GLU A 362 -2.19 17.80 23.91
C GLU A 362 -3.27 18.87 23.67
N ARG A 363 -3.38 19.41 22.44
CA ARG A 363 -4.38 20.42 22.03
C ARG A 363 -5.70 19.80 21.59
N GLY A 364 -5.77 18.47 21.48
CA GLY A 364 -6.92 17.76 20.96
C GLY A 364 -6.98 17.68 19.43
N GLU A 365 -5.90 18.04 18.73
CA GLU A 365 -5.82 17.91 17.29
C GLU A 365 -5.44 16.47 16.91
N ARG A 366 -6.18 15.90 15.96
CA ARG A 366 -6.02 14.51 15.53
C ARG A 366 -5.02 14.39 14.36
N PHE A 367 -4.18 13.36 14.35
CA PHE A 367 -3.13 13.11 13.34
C PHE A 367 -2.74 11.63 13.22
N ASP A 368 -1.93 11.28 12.20
CA ASP A 368 -1.34 9.94 11.99
C ASP A 368 -2.34 8.75 12.07
N PRO A 369 -3.36 8.71 11.17
CA PRO A 369 -4.38 7.66 11.20
C PRO A 369 -3.83 6.29 10.78
N HIS A 370 -4.23 5.25 11.50
CA HIS A 370 -4.02 3.86 11.14
C HIS A 370 -5.31 3.26 10.56
N PHE A 371 -5.39 3.30 9.24
CA PHE A 371 -6.46 2.68 8.45
C PHE A 371 -6.14 1.21 8.20
N LYS A 372 -6.77 0.33 9.00
CA LYS A 372 -6.42 -1.08 9.11
C LYS A 372 -7.04 -1.90 7.96
N PRO A 373 -6.41 -3.02 7.53
CA PRO A 373 -7.09 -3.95 6.64
C PRO A 373 -8.24 -4.66 7.38
N ALA A 374 -9.09 -5.34 6.62
CA ALA A 374 -9.96 -6.39 7.16
C ALA A 374 -9.12 -7.54 7.75
N TRP A 375 -9.79 -8.58 8.28
CA TRP A 375 -9.13 -9.66 9.01
C TRP A 375 -7.94 -10.26 8.25
N ASN A 376 -6.75 -10.17 8.86
CA ASN A 376 -5.47 -10.58 8.30
C ASN A 376 -4.66 -11.37 9.34
N PRO A 377 -4.91 -12.68 9.46
CA PRO A 377 -4.32 -13.51 10.51
C PRO A 377 -2.80 -13.58 10.45
N ASP A 378 -2.22 -13.59 9.25
CA ASP A 378 -0.76 -13.61 9.09
C ASP A 378 -0.13 -12.28 9.53
N LEU A 379 -0.81 -11.15 9.27
CA LEU A 379 -0.38 -9.85 9.80
C LEU A 379 -0.52 -9.79 11.33
N LEU A 380 -1.55 -10.40 11.93
CA LEU A 380 -1.70 -10.46 13.38
C LEU A 380 -0.54 -11.23 14.03
N LEU A 381 -0.02 -12.28 13.40
CA LEU A 381 1.18 -12.97 13.90
C LEU A 381 2.43 -12.08 13.83
N GLY A 382 2.49 -11.20 12.82
CA GLY A 382 3.59 -10.25 12.62
C GLY A 382 3.54 -9.03 13.53
N GLN A 383 2.36 -8.52 13.88
CA GLN A 383 2.15 -7.37 14.76
C GLN A 383 0.71 -7.29 15.29
N ASN A 384 0.49 -6.62 16.43
CA ASN A 384 -0.87 -6.31 16.91
C ASN A 384 -1.51 -5.15 16.13
N TYR A 385 -2.01 -5.42 14.92
CA TYR A 385 -2.68 -4.39 14.13
C TYR A 385 -4.14 -4.14 14.55
N LEU A 386 -4.75 -5.04 15.32
CA LEU A 386 -6.12 -4.89 15.85
C LEU A 386 -6.17 -3.70 16.82
N SER A 387 -5.23 -3.66 17.78
CA SER A 387 -5.03 -2.52 18.70
C SER A 387 -6.36 -2.03 19.30
N HIS A 388 -6.60 -0.72 19.34
CA HIS A 388 -7.82 -0.11 19.84
C HIS A 388 -8.61 0.53 18.68
N LEU A 389 -9.92 0.67 18.76
CA LEU A 389 -10.83 0.09 19.73
C LEU A 389 -11.08 -1.38 19.35
N SER A 390 -10.65 -2.32 20.20
CA SER A 390 -11.04 -3.73 20.10
C SER A 390 -12.18 -4.05 21.06
N VAL A 391 -13.17 -4.80 20.58
CA VAL A 391 -14.35 -5.24 21.31
C VAL A 391 -14.48 -6.76 21.20
N TYR A 392 -14.67 -7.43 22.32
CA TYR A 392 -14.73 -8.88 22.40
C TYR A 392 -16.02 -9.33 23.08
N ARG A 393 -16.57 -10.48 22.68
CA ARG A 393 -17.67 -11.09 23.44
C ARG A 393 -17.18 -11.45 24.84
N THR A 394 -17.86 -10.94 25.88
CA THR A 394 -17.42 -11.07 27.28
C THR A 394 -17.29 -12.53 27.70
N ALA A 395 -18.23 -13.37 27.26
CA ALA A 395 -18.21 -14.80 27.58
C ALA A 395 -16.96 -15.50 27.02
N GLY A 396 -16.51 -15.12 25.81
CA GLY A 396 -15.30 -15.66 25.20
C GLY A 396 -14.04 -15.26 25.96
N VAL A 397 -13.92 -13.97 26.34
CA VAL A 397 -12.78 -13.48 27.13
C VAL A 397 -12.69 -14.22 28.48
N ARG A 398 -13.83 -14.41 29.16
CA ARG A 398 -13.90 -15.14 30.43
C ARG A 398 -13.53 -16.62 30.27
N ALA A 399 -14.03 -17.28 29.23
CA ALA A 399 -13.70 -18.68 28.94
C ALA A 399 -12.19 -18.88 28.69
N LEU A 400 -11.50 -17.86 28.19
CA LEU A 400 -10.06 -17.85 27.96
C LEU A 400 -9.24 -17.42 29.20
N GLY A 401 -9.89 -17.13 30.33
CA GLY A 401 -9.24 -16.70 31.58
C GLY A 401 -8.77 -15.24 31.61
N GLY A 402 -9.31 -14.38 30.74
CA GLY A 402 -8.99 -12.95 30.74
C GLY A 402 -7.58 -12.62 30.21
N PHE A 403 -6.94 -11.64 30.85
CA PHE A 403 -5.59 -11.15 30.54
C PHE A 403 -4.55 -11.95 31.31
N ARG A 404 -3.51 -12.44 30.62
CA ARG A 404 -2.50 -13.30 31.25
C ARG A 404 -1.40 -12.45 31.90
N LEU A 405 -1.14 -12.70 33.18
CA LEU A 405 -0.05 -12.04 33.91
C LEU A 405 1.32 -12.39 33.29
N GLY A 406 2.25 -11.43 33.29
CA GLY A 406 3.57 -11.57 32.70
C GLY A 406 3.64 -11.26 31.20
N LEU A 407 2.55 -10.71 30.63
CA LEU A 407 2.48 -10.19 29.26
C LEU A 407 2.18 -8.69 29.22
N GLU A 408 2.46 -8.00 30.32
CA GLU A 408 2.32 -6.55 30.42
C GLU A 408 3.07 -5.88 29.26
N GLY A 409 2.42 -4.92 28.60
CA GLY A 409 2.92 -4.25 27.40
C GLY A 409 2.59 -4.96 26.08
N SER A 410 2.06 -6.18 26.12
CA SER A 410 1.55 -6.89 24.93
C SER A 410 0.28 -7.71 25.23
N GLN A 411 -0.42 -7.36 26.32
CA GLN A 411 -1.61 -8.04 26.79
C GLN A 411 -2.74 -8.04 25.75
N ASP A 412 -2.85 -6.97 24.96
CA ASP A 412 -3.88 -6.85 23.92
C ASP A 412 -3.56 -7.73 22.71
N HIS A 413 -2.27 -7.88 22.37
CA HIS A 413 -1.86 -8.78 21.30
C HIS A 413 -2.12 -10.24 21.70
N ASP A 414 -1.77 -10.61 22.93
CA ASP A 414 -2.04 -11.92 23.49
C ASP A 414 -3.54 -12.24 23.51
N LEU A 415 -4.36 -11.29 23.98
CA LEU A 415 -5.81 -11.48 24.02
C LEU A 415 -6.37 -11.59 22.60
N ALA A 416 -5.97 -10.73 21.67
CA ALA A 416 -6.40 -10.78 20.28
C ALA A 416 -6.08 -12.13 19.62
N LEU A 417 -4.86 -12.64 19.80
CA LEU A 417 -4.44 -13.96 19.30
C LEU A 417 -5.30 -15.09 19.88
N ARG A 418 -5.61 -15.06 21.18
CA ARG A 418 -6.42 -16.09 21.83
C ARG A 418 -7.90 -16.01 21.47
N CYS A 419 -8.47 -14.81 21.36
CA CYS A 419 -9.88 -14.58 21.03
C CYS A 419 -10.20 -14.86 19.56
N THR A 420 -9.25 -14.66 18.65
CA THR A 420 -9.44 -14.92 17.21
C THR A 420 -9.16 -16.37 16.80
N ARG A 421 -8.49 -17.14 17.66
CA ARG A 421 -8.11 -18.53 17.40
C ARG A 421 -9.34 -19.40 17.10
N GLY A 422 -9.29 -20.09 15.97
CA GLY A 422 -10.35 -21.02 15.54
C GLY A 422 -11.64 -20.35 15.06
N LEU A 423 -11.71 -19.02 15.03
CA LEU A 423 -12.85 -18.32 14.46
C LEU A 423 -12.78 -18.26 12.93
N SER A 424 -13.94 -18.32 12.29
CA SER A 424 -14.05 -17.97 10.87
C SER A 424 -13.92 -16.45 10.68
N ALA A 425 -13.53 -16.03 9.48
CA ALA A 425 -13.27 -14.61 9.20
C ALA A 425 -14.51 -13.72 9.42
N GLU A 426 -15.71 -14.26 9.18
CA GLU A 426 -16.99 -13.54 9.31
C GLU A 426 -17.32 -13.20 10.77
N ARG A 427 -16.72 -13.89 11.75
CA ARG A 427 -16.90 -13.61 13.18
C ARG A 427 -15.91 -12.57 13.71
N ILE A 428 -15.01 -12.08 12.87
CA ILE A 428 -14.01 -11.05 13.18
C ILE A 428 -14.28 -9.82 12.30
N VAL A 429 -14.90 -8.80 12.87
CA VAL A 429 -15.46 -7.68 12.11
C VAL A 429 -14.59 -6.44 12.24
N HIS A 430 -14.10 -5.95 11.09
CA HIS A 430 -13.49 -4.63 11.02
C HIS A 430 -14.56 -3.56 10.80
N ILE A 431 -14.50 -2.50 11.59
CA ILE A 431 -15.30 -1.29 11.45
C ILE A 431 -14.38 -0.22 10.84
N PRO A 432 -14.50 0.09 9.53
CA PRO A 432 -13.57 0.96 8.80
C PRO A 432 -13.84 2.45 9.10
N GLN A 433 -13.73 2.79 10.38
CA GLN A 433 -13.92 4.12 10.94
C GLN A 433 -12.94 4.34 12.09
N VAL A 434 -12.50 5.58 12.22
CA VAL A 434 -11.60 5.99 13.32
C VAL A 434 -12.44 6.24 14.57
N LEU A 435 -12.49 5.25 15.45
CA LEU A 435 -13.34 5.26 16.66
C LEU A 435 -12.54 5.41 17.97
N TYR A 436 -11.22 5.46 17.86
CA TYR A 436 -10.29 5.54 18.99
C TYR A 436 -9.21 6.59 18.73
N HIS A 437 -8.88 7.38 19.75
CA HIS A 437 -7.91 8.48 19.68
C HIS A 437 -6.79 8.25 20.71
N TRP A 438 -5.63 7.80 20.23
CA TRP A 438 -4.46 7.50 21.05
C TRP A 438 -3.68 8.77 21.41
N ARG A 439 -3.44 9.01 22.70
CA ARG A 439 -2.71 10.19 23.19
C ARG A 439 -1.24 10.08 22.85
N ALA A 440 -0.74 11.06 22.09
CA ALA A 440 0.70 11.21 21.90
C ALA A 440 1.30 12.13 22.98
N ALA A 441 1.93 11.56 24.01
CA ALA A 441 2.62 12.36 25.04
C ALA A 441 4.01 12.84 24.55
N GLY A 442 4.35 14.11 24.81
CA GLY A 442 5.59 14.76 24.35
C GLY A 442 6.89 14.33 25.06
N THR A 443 6.82 13.51 26.11
CA THR A 443 7.95 13.21 27.01
C THR A 443 8.34 11.74 26.98
N SER A 444 9.06 11.27 25.95
CA SER A 444 9.48 9.86 25.91
C SER A 444 10.68 9.60 25.00
N THR A 445 11.88 10.02 25.44
CA THR A 445 13.14 9.63 24.79
C THR A 445 13.95 8.61 25.61
N ALA A 446 13.96 8.72 26.95
CA ALA A 446 14.68 7.78 27.82
C ALA A 446 13.79 6.63 28.34
N GLY A 447 12.54 6.91 28.73
CA GLY A 447 11.55 5.90 29.12
C GLY A 447 11.07 5.03 27.95
N ALA A 448 10.99 5.60 26.74
CA ALA A 448 10.60 4.90 25.53
C ALA A 448 11.55 3.76 25.13
N ALA A 449 12.85 3.86 25.42
CA ALA A 449 13.80 2.81 25.02
C ALA A 449 13.64 1.54 25.88
N ALA A 450 13.51 1.70 27.21
CA ALA A 450 13.23 0.60 28.12
C ALA A 450 11.79 0.07 27.94
N ALA A 451 10.82 0.97 27.72
CA ALA A 451 9.43 0.60 27.43
C ALA A 451 9.28 -0.17 26.11
N LYS A 452 10.07 0.16 25.09
CA LYS A 452 10.12 -0.57 23.81
C LYS A 452 10.78 -1.95 23.92
N ALA A 453 11.64 -2.19 24.93
CA ALA A 453 12.34 -3.45 25.08
C ALA A 453 11.46 -4.54 25.73
N TYR A 454 10.76 -4.23 26.82
CA TYR A 454 9.92 -5.23 27.51
C TYR A 454 8.67 -5.61 26.71
N THR A 455 8.05 -4.63 26.03
CA THR A 455 6.86 -4.83 25.18
C THR A 455 7.15 -5.82 24.05
N GLY A 456 8.33 -5.72 23.41
CA GLY A 456 8.75 -6.66 22.36
C GLY A 456 9.01 -8.08 22.88
N VAL A 457 9.54 -8.23 24.11
CA VAL A 457 9.73 -9.55 24.73
C VAL A 457 8.38 -10.19 25.07
N ALA A 458 7.46 -9.42 25.66
CA ALA A 458 6.11 -9.88 25.99
C ALA A 458 5.35 -10.31 24.73
N GLY A 459 5.37 -9.53 23.65
CA GLY A 459 4.65 -9.90 22.43
C GLY A 459 5.31 -11.05 21.67
N LEU A 460 6.65 -11.16 21.67
CA LEU A 460 7.32 -12.35 21.14
C LEU A 460 6.89 -13.62 21.89
N ARG A 461 6.78 -13.52 23.22
CA ARG A 461 6.25 -14.60 24.06
C ARG A 461 4.80 -14.93 23.71
N ALA A 462 3.95 -13.92 23.53
CA ALA A 462 2.54 -14.10 23.17
C ALA A 462 2.38 -14.88 21.85
N VAL A 463 3.08 -14.45 20.78
CA VAL A 463 3.04 -15.13 19.47
C VAL A 463 3.61 -16.55 19.56
N ARG A 464 4.73 -16.74 20.27
CA ARG A 464 5.34 -18.08 20.46
C ARG A 464 4.42 -19.04 21.18
N GLU A 465 3.78 -18.59 22.26
CA GLU A 465 2.86 -19.43 23.04
C GLU A 465 1.54 -19.70 22.29
N HIS A 466 1.06 -18.75 21.48
CA HIS A 466 -0.06 -18.98 20.57
C HIS A 466 0.27 -20.06 19.53
N LEU A 467 1.42 -19.95 18.84
CA LEU A 467 1.84 -20.92 17.83
C LEU A 467 2.25 -22.27 18.40
N ALA A 468 2.68 -22.35 19.66
CA ALA A 468 2.95 -23.63 20.32
C ALA A 468 1.70 -24.54 20.38
N ILE A 469 0.50 -23.99 20.21
CA ILE A 469 -0.77 -24.72 20.18
C ILE A 469 -1.16 -25.07 18.73
N GLU A 470 -1.15 -24.09 17.82
CA GLU A 470 -1.61 -24.26 16.43
C GLU A 470 -0.58 -24.94 15.53
N ALA A 471 0.70 -24.65 15.73
CA ALA A 471 1.80 -25.13 14.90
C ALA A 471 3.09 -25.31 15.74
N PRO A 472 3.18 -26.37 16.58
CA PRO A 472 4.27 -26.55 17.54
C PRO A 472 5.69 -26.58 16.95
N ALA A 473 5.82 -26.91 15.67
CA ALA A 473 7.10 -26.94 14.96
C ALA A 473 7.50 -25.59 14.35
N ALA A 474 6.62 -24.58 14.37
CA ALA A 474 6.95 -23.22 13.95
C ALA A 474 7.87 -22.55 14.97
N ARG A 475 8.76 -21.69 14.49
CA ARG A 475 9.66 -20.89 15.34
C ARG A 475 9.34 -19.42 15.17
N VAL A 476 9.49 -18.64 16.22
CA VAL A 476 9.19 -17.19 16.21
C VAL A 476 10.42 -16.43 16.68
N GLU A 477 10.76 -15.37 15.97
CA GLU A 477 11.81 -14.43 16.35
C GLU A 477 11.32 -13.00 16.26
N ALA A 478 12.09 -12.08 16.88
CA ALA A 478 11.83 -10.66 16.75
C ALA A 478 12.03 -10.21 15.29
N GLY A 479 11.11 -9.38 14.81
CA GLY A 479 11.17 -8.75 13.50
C GLY A 479 12.11 -7.55 13.46
N ARG A 480 12.16 -6.90 12.29
CA ARG A 480 13.07 -5.77 12.04
C ARG A 480 12.75 -4.51 12.86
N PHE A 481 11.48 -4.30 13.18
CA PHE A 481 11.00 -3.12 13.90
C PHE A 481 10.50 -3.50 15.30
N PRO A 482 10.47 -2.54 16.25
CA PRO A 482 9.90 -2.79 17.57
C PRO A 482 8.47 -3.37 17.48
N ASN A 483 8.16 -4.33 18.34
CA ASN A 483 6.85 -5.00 18.41
C ASN A 483 6.40 -5.66 17.10
N THR A 484 7.37 -6.10 16.28
CA THR A 484 7.13 -6.94 15.11
C THR A 484 7.79 -8.30 15.27
N TYR A 485 7.26 -9.33 14.60
CA TYR A 485 7.71 -10.71 14.74
C TYR A 485 7.78 -11.41 13.38
N ARG A 486 8.71 -12.37 13.25
CA ARG A 486 8.80 -13.27 12.11
C ARG A 486 8.49 -14.69 12.56
N VAL A 487 7.60 -15.35 11.82
CA VAL A 487 7.28 -16.76 11.99
C VAL A 487 7.98 -17.58 10.93
N HIS A 488 8.77 -18.55 11.35
CA HIS A 488 9.39 -19.57 10.51
C HIS A 488 8.52 -20.83 10.52
N TRP A 489 7.83 -21.07 9.41
CA TRP A 489 6.97 -22.25 9.26
C TRP A 489 7.80 -23.50 8.93
N PRO A 490 7.44 -24.66 9.48
CA PRO A 490 8.17 -25.89 9.22
C PRO A 490 7.92 -26.37 7.79
N LEU A 491 8.98 -26.83 7.11
CA LEU A 491 8.85 -27.53 5.84
C LEU A 491 8.47 -29.00 6.09
N PRO A 492 7.49 -29.58 5.36
CA PRO A 492 7.18 -31.00 5.44
C PRO A 492 8.39 -31.89 5.17
N GLN A 493 8.42 -33.07 5.80
CA GLN A 493 9.44 -34.09 5.59
C GLN A 493 8.77 -35.39 5.06
N PRO A 494 9.14 -35.87 3.86
CA PRO A 494 10.10 -35.28 2.93
C PRO A 494 9.59 -33.97 2.30
N ALA A 495 10.52 -33.11 1.89
CA ALA A 495 10.21 -31.88 1.19
C ALA A 495 9.48 -32.17 -0.15
N PRO A 496 8.34 -31.51 -0.46
CA PRO A 496 7.61 -31.75 -1.69
C PRO A 496 8.45 -31.39 -2.92
N LEU A 497 8.25 -32.09 -4.04
CA LEU A 497 8.87 -31.70 -5.31
C LEU A 497 8.21 -30.41 -5.81
N VAL A 498 9.03 -29.40 -6.08
CA VAL A 498 8.63 -28.14 -6.70
C VAL A 498 8.95 -28.17 -8.19
N SER A 499 7.97 -27.88 -9.04
CA SER A 499 8.19 -27.63 -10.46
C SER A 499 8.18 -26.13 -10.75
N LEU A 500 9.34 -25.56 -11.04
CA LEU A 500 9.46 -24.17 -11.47
C LEU A 500 9.17 -24.08 -12.97
N LEU A 501 8.17 -23.30 -13.34
CA LEU A 501 7.70 -23.08 -14.71
C LEU A 501 8.26 -21.76 -15.21
N VAL A 502 9.12 -21.80 -16.23
CA VAL A 502 9.78 -20.61 -16.79
C VAL A 502 9.42 -20.44 -18.26
N PRO A 503 8.35 -19.68 -18.58
CA PRO A 503 8.01 -19.33 -19.96
C PRO A 503 9.06 -18.41 -20.56
N THR A 504 9.51 -18.73 -21.78
CA THR A 504 10.52 -17.92 -22.47
C THR A 504 10.32 -17.92 -23.99
N ARG A 505 10.93 -16.94 -24.65
CA ARG A 505 11.08 -16.87 -26.11
C ARG A 505 12.30 -16.04 -26.45
N ASP A 506 13.30 -16.66 -27.08
CA ASP A 506 14.59 -16.05 -27.40
C ASP A 506 15.22 -15.38 -26.16
N ARG A 507 16.09 -14.38 -26.38
CA ARG A 507 16.67 -13.52 -25.34
C ARG A 507 17.47 -14.30 -24.29
N VAL A 508 18.40 -15.14 -24.75
CA VAL A 508 19.29 -15.94 -23.89
C VAL A 508 20.02 -15.09 -22.85
N GLU A 509 20.31 -13.81 -23.16
CA GLU A 509 20.99 -12.90 -22.23
C GLU A 509 20.17 -12.54 -20.99
N LEU A 510 18.86 -12.84 -20.98
CA LEU A 510 17.99 -12.77 -19.80
C LEU A 510 17.76 -14.15 -19.18
N LEU A 511 17.49 -15.15 -20.04
CA LEU A 511 17.14 -16.48 -19.60
C LEU A 511 18.29 -17.20 -18.90
N GLU A 512 19.50 -17.16 -19.47
CA GLU A 512 20.65 -17.89 -18.92
C GLU A 512 21.01 -17.43 -17.50
N PRO A 513 21.14 -16.12 -17.21
CA PRO A 513 21.34 -15.65 -15.84
C PRO A 513 20.25 -16.11 -14.87
N CYS A 514 18.98 -16.06 -15.29
CA CYS A 514 17.85 -16.51 -14.48
C CYS A 514 17.95 -18.02 -14.17
N VAL A 515 18.13 -18.86 -15.19
CA VAL A 515 18.20 -20.32 -15.03
C VAL A 515 19.39 -20.73 -14.16
N ARG A 516 20.57 -20.11 -14.38
CA ARG A 516 21.74 -20.35 -13.54
C ARG A 516 21.48 -19.94 -12.09
N ALA A 517 20.91 -18.75 -11.86
CA ALA A 517 20.59 -18.29 -10.52
C ALA A 517 19.59 -19.23 -9.81
N LEU A 518 18.57 -19.72 -10.52
CA LEU A 518 17.60 -20.68 -9.96
C LEU A 518 18.25 -22.02 -9.58
N LEU A 519 19.18 -22.54 -10.39
CA LEU A 519 19.82 -23.84 -10.17
C LEU A 519 20.97 -23.80 -9.16
N GLU A 520 21.73 -22.71 -9.13
CA GLU A 520 22.97 -22.56 -8.36
C GLU A 520 22.76 -21.84 -7.03
N ARG A 521 21.78 -20.92 -6.95
CA ARG A 521 21.53 -20.09 -5.77
C ARG A 521 20.26 -20.47 -5.02
N THR A 522 19.64 -21.61 -5.28
CA THR A 522 18.48 -22.11 -4.53
C THR A 522 18.89 -23.31 -3.68
N ALA A 523 18.73 -23.22 -2.36
CA ALA A 523 19.08 -24.30 -1.44
C ALA A 523 17.98 -25.36 -1.27
N TYR A 524 16.80 -25.16 -1.86
CA TYR A 524 15.69 -26.09 -1.75
C TYR A 524 16.05 -27.46 -2.35
N PRO A 525 15.86 -28.58 -1.64
CA PRO A 525 16.48 -29.85 -2.02
C PRO A 525 15.77 -30.59 -3.15
N ASN A 526 14.47 -30.34 -3.37
CA ASN A 526 13.64 -31.16 -4.25
C ASN A 526 12.96 -30.30 -5.32
N LEU A 527 13.71 -29.92 -6.36
CA LEU A 527 13.25 -29.03 -7.43
C LEU A 527 13.47 -29.62 -8.82
N GLU A 528 12.53 -29.37 -9.72
CA GLU A 528 12.71 -29.47 -11.17
C GLU A 528 12.42 -28.11 -11.82
N LEU A 529 13.08 -27.84 -12.96
CA LEU A 529 12.92 -26.63 -13.74
C LEU A 529 12.39 -26.97 -15.13
N LEU A 530 11.19 -26.48 -15.45
CA LEU A 530 10.56 -26.61 -16.75
C LEU A 530 10.71 -25.30 -17.53
N ILE A 531 11.62 -25.28 -18.50
CA ILE A 531 11.76 -24.17 -19.44
C ILE A 531 10.72 -24.35 -20.53
N LEU A 532 9.74 -23.44 -20.61
CA LEU A 532 8.63 -23.51 -21.54
C LEU A 532 8.93 -22.62 -22.75
N ASP A 533 9.50 -23.24 -23.78
CA ASP A 533 9.96 -22.57 -24.99
C ASP A 533 8.79 -22.23 -25.93
N ASN A 534 8.51 -20.94 -26.10
CA ASN A 534 7.50 -20.44 -27.03
C ASN A 534 8.06 -20.19 -28.44
N ASP A 535 8.53 -21.25 -29.09
CA ASP A 535 9.06 -21.23 -30.47
C ASP A 535 10.25 -20.26 -30.62
N SER A 536 11.26 -20.39 -29.76
CA SER A 536 12.53 -19.65 -29.90
C SER A 536 13.20 -20.00 -31.22
N ARG A 537 13.82 -19.00 -31.85
CA ARG A 537 14.49 -19.07 -33.16
C ARG A 537 15.91 -18.53 -33.13
N ASP A 538 16.25 -17.78 -32.09
CA ASP A 538 17.61 -17.32 -31.87
C ASP A 538 18.56 -18.52 -31.67
N PRO A 539 19.59 -18.68 -32.52
CA PRO A 539 20.54 -19.79 -32.41
C PRO A 539 21.19 -19.89 -31.03
N ALA A 540 21.54 -18.76 -30.42
CA ALA A 540 22.19 -18.74 -29.10
C ALA A 540 21.26 -19.30 -28.01
N THR A 541 19.96 -19.02 -28.09
CA THR A 541 18.94 -19.57 -27.19
C THR A 541 18.78 -21.09 -27.38
N LEU A 542 18.77 -21.57 -28.63
CA LEU A 542 18.66 -22.99 -28.96
C LEU A 542 19.89 -23.80 -28.53
N ASP A 543 21.09 -23.23 -28.71
CA ASP A 543 22.34 -23.80 -28.22
C ASP A 543 22.33 -23.91 -26.69
N PHE A 544 21.86 -22.86 -26.00
CA PHE A 544 21.68 -22.87 -24.55
C PHE A 544 20.70 -23.96 -24.09
N PHE A 545 19.55 -24.13 -24.76
CA PHE A 545 18.60 -25.22 -24.44
C PHE A 545 19.24 -26.60 -24.55
N THR A 546 20.04 -26.83 -25.59
CA THR A 546 20.74 -28.09 -25.80
C THR A 546 21.75 -28.34 -24.68
N ALA A 547 22.50 -27.31 -24.27
CA ALA A 547 23.48 -27.41 -23.21
C ALA A 547 22.84 -27.63 -21.83
N ILE A 548 21.80 -26.86 -21.49
CA ILE A 548 21.19 -26.91 -20.14
C ILE A 548 20.36 -28.17 -19.90
N ALA A 549 19.86 -28.82 -20.96
CA ALA A 549 19.14 -30.08 -20.86
C ALA A 549 20.00 -31.25 -20.32
N ALA A 550 21.32 -31.07 -20.21
CA ALA A 550 22.21 -32.03 -19.55
C ALA A 550 22.06 -32.04 -18.01
N ASP A 551 21.54 -30.97 -17.39
CA ASP A 551 21.23 -30.97 -15.96
C ASP A 551 19.96 -31.82 -15.72
N PRO A 552 20.02 -32.88 -14.88
CA PRO A 552 18.90 -33.80 -14.68
C PRO A 552 17.67 -33.15 -14.04
N ARG A 553 17.81 -31.95 -13.46
CA ARG A 553 16.70 -31.16 -12.90
C ARG A 553 15.95 -30.38 -13.98
N VAL A 554 16.52 -30.20 -15.18
CA VAL A 554 15.99 -29.29 -16.20
C VAL A 554 15.31 -30.06 -17.33
N ARG A 555 14.14 -29.59 -17.75
CA ARG A 555 13.45 -30.05 -18.96
C ARG A 555 13.05 -28.86 -19.81
N VAL A 556 13.44 -28.87 -21.07
CA VAL A 556 13.00 -27.88 -22.07
C VAL A 556 11.79 -28.44 -22.81
N LEU A 557 10.65 -27.75 -22.73
CA LEU A 557 9.38 -28.16 -23.31
C LEU A 557 8.94 -27.14 -24.37
N ARG A 558 8.83 -27.60 -25.62
CA ARG A 558 8.44 -26.74 -26.74
C ARG A 558 6.93 -26.57 -26.83
N TRP A 559 6.48 -25.33 -26.97
CA TRP A 559 5.08 -24.95 -27.20
C TRP A 559 4.98 -23.95 -28.37
N PRO A 560 4.71 -24.42 -29.60
CA PRO A 560 4.65 -23.55 -30.76
C PRO A 560 3.37 -22.71 -30.78
N GLY A 561 3.48 -21.44 -31.17
CA GLY A 561 2.32 -20.57 -31.36
C GLY A 561 2.54 -19.11 -30.93
N PRO A 562 1.47 -18.29 -30.95
CA PRO A 562 1.53 -16.92 -30.44
C PRO A 562 1.74 -16.93 -28.92
N PHE A 563 2.54 -15.99 -28.43
CA PHE A 563 2.82 -15.89 -27.00
C PHE A 563 1.55 -15.68 -26.19
N ASN A 564 1.31 -16.58 -25.24
CA ASN A 564 0.25 -16.50 -24.25
C ASN A 564 0.79 -17.06 -22.93
N TYR A 565 1.07 -16.15 -21.98
CA TYR A 565 1.68 -16.49 -20.70
C TYR A 565 0.82 -17.47 -19.90
N SER A 566 -0.49 -17.27 -19.91
CA SER A 566 -1.45 -18.15 -19.24
C SER A 566 -1.47 -19.55 -19.85
N ALA A 567 -1.52 -19.65 -21.19
CA ALA A 567 -1.50 -20.94 -21.87
C ALA A 567 -0.19 -21.71 -21.65
N LEU A 568 0.95 -21.01 -21.69
CA LEU A 568 2.26 -21.59 -21.43
C LEU A 568 2.34 -22.17 -20.02
N ASN A 569 1.98 -21.40 -19.00
CA ASN A 569 1.99 -21.88 -17.62
C ASN A 569 1.00 -23.04 -17.40
N ASN A 570 -0.20 -23.00 -17.99
CA ASN A 570 -1.13 -24.13 -17.93
C ASN A 570 -0.55 -25.40 -18.57
N PHE A 571 0.12 -25.26 -19.71
CA PHE A 571 0.84 -26.36 -20.36
C PHE A 571 1.97 -26.89 -19.45
N GLY A 572 2.79 -26.01 -18.89
CA GLY A 572 3.85 -26.38 -17.96
C GLY A 572 3.33 -27.11 -16.72
N ALA A 573 2.25 -26.61 -16.13
CA ALA A 573 1.59 -27.22 -14.97
C ALA A 573 1.08 -28.64 -15.26
N ALA A 574 0.59 -28.91 -16.49
CA ALA A 574 0.18 -30.24 -16.91
C ALA A 574 1.36 -31.20 -17.11
N GLN A 575 2.57 -30.69 -17.36
CA GLN A 575 3.81 -31.46 -17.56
C GLN A 575 4.66 -31.60 -16.29
N ALA A 576 4.29 -30.87 -15.24
CA ALA A 576 4.94 -30.81 -13.94
C ALA A 576 4.75 -32.09 -13.13
N ARG A 577 5.84 -32.60 -12.56
CA ARG A 577 5.85 -33.76 -11.67
C ARG A 577 5.62 -33.35 -10.21
N GLY A 578 6.00 -32.12 -9.87
CA GLY A 578 5.88 -31.54 -8.53
C GLY A 578 4.44 -31.42 -8.04
N THR A 579 4.28 -31.60 -6.74
CA THR A 579 3.02 -31.34 -6.04
C THR A 579 2.85 -29.85 -5.73
N VAL A 580 3.94 -29.09 -5.82
CA VAL A 580 3.97 -27.64 -5.72
C VAL A 580 4.47 -27.07 -7.05
N LEU A 581 3.79 -26.03 -7.55
CA LEU A 581 4.16 -25.31 -8.76
C LEU A 581 4.73 -23.95 -8.39
N GLY A 582 5.78 -23.52 -9.08
CA GLY A 582 6.28 -22.16 -9.05
C GLY A 582 6.14 -21.51 -10.43
N LEU A 583 5.31 -20.49 -10.56
CA LEU A 583 5.22 -19.66 -11.76
C LEU A 583 6.31 -18.58 -11.66
N VAL A 584 7.23 -18.58 -12.62
CA VAL A 584 8.46 -17.81 -12.52
C VAL A 584 8.77 -17.17 -13.87
N ASN A 585 9.04 -15.86 -13.89
CA ASN A 585 9.47 -15.19 -15.13
C ASN A 585 10.92 -15.55 -15.48
N ASN A 586 11.28 -15.44 -16.75
CA ASN A 586 12.60 -15.79 -17.28
C ASN A 586 13.72 -14.78 -16.98
N ASP A 587 13.47 -13.78 -16.15
CA ASP A 587 14.36 -12.66 -15.84
C ASP A 587 14.33 -12.30 -14.34
N ILE A 588 14.17 -13.33 -13.49
CA ILE A 588 14.28 -13.19 -12.04
C ILE A 588 15.58 -13.79 -11.50
N GLU A 589 16.10 -13.20 -10.43
CA GLU A 589 17.30 -13.68 -9.74
C GLU A 589 17.08 -13.71 -8.22
N PRO A 590 17.16 -14.89 -7.57
CA PRO A 590 17.10 -14.97 -6.11
C PRO A 590 18.24 -14.19 -5.43
N MET A 591 17.90 -13.46 -4.37
CA MET A 591 18.87 -12.74 -3.53
C MET A 591 19.41 -13.61 -2.39
N HIS A 592 18.62 -14.59 -1.93
CA HIS A 592 18.95 -15.46 -0.81
C HIS A 592 18.61 -16.93 -1.13
N PRO A 593 19.42 -17.90 -0.69
CA PRO A 593 19.23 -19.30 -1.06
C PRO A 593 17.98 -19.97 -0.49
N GLU A 594 17.45 -19.46 0.62
CA GLU A 594 16.27 -19.98 1.31
C GLU A 594 14.94 -19.49 0.72
N TRP A 595 14.95 -18.64 -0.31
CA TRP A 595 13.74 -18.01 -0.87
C TRP A 595 12.62 -19.01 -1.17
N LEU A 596 12.97 -20.13 -1.82
CA LEU A 596 11.98 -21.14 -2.20
C LEU A 596 11.51 -21.96 -0.99
N THR A 597 12.40 -22.23 -0.03
CA THR A 597 12.05 -22.88 1.24
C THR A 597 10.99 -22.08 1.99
N GLU A 598 11.19 -20.76 2.11
CA GLU A 598 10.25 -19.82 2.73
C GLU A 598 8.88 -19.86 2.04
N MET A 599 8.86 -19.73 0.71
CA MET A 599 7.60 -19.73 -0.04
C MET A 599 6.86 -21.08 0.04
N VAL A 600 7.60 -22.19 -0.05
CA VAL A 600 7.01 -23.54 -0.01
C VAL A 600 6.50 -23.87 1.38
N ALA A 601 7.19 -23.47 2.45
CA ALA A 601 6.72 -23.66 3.82
C ALA A 601 5.35 -23.00 4.03
N HIS A 602 5.16 -21.78 3.52
CA HIS A 602 3.85 -21.14 3.51
C HIS A 602 2.85 -21.85 2.60
N ALA A 603 3.24 -22.25 1.38
CA ALA A 603 2.34 -22.91 0.43
C ALA A 603 1.89 -24.31 0.88
N CYS A 604 2.59 -24.93 1.84
CA CYS A 604 2.19 -26.21 2.43
C CYS A 604 1.11 -26.06 3.53
N ARG A 605 0.82 -24.85 3.98
CA ARG A 605 -0.24 -24.60 4.96
C ARG A 605 -1.62 -24.80 4.32
N PRO A 606 -2.53 -25.61 4.90
CA PRO A 606 -3.80 -25.97 4.27
C PRO A 606 -4.65 -24.77 3.83
N GLU A 607 -4.69 -23.73 4.64
CA GLU A 607 -5.47 -22.50 4.40
C GLU A 607 -4.89 -21.59 3.29
N ILE A 608 -3.64 -21.80 2.87
CA ILE A 608 -2.93 -20.90 1.96
C ILE A 608 -3.07 -21.40 0.53
N GLY A 609 -3.40 -20.48 -0.38
CA GLY A 609 -3.52 -20.70 -1.82
C GLY A 609 -2.23 -20.33 -2.54
N CYS A 610 -2.15 -19.07 -2.98
CA CYS A 610 -0.96 -18.53 -3.65
C CYS A 610 0.00 -17.88 -2.65
N VAL A 611 1.30 -18.08 -2.85
CA VAL A 611 2.37 -17.39 -2.11
C VAL A 611 3.22 -16.56 -3.06
N GLY A 612 3.32 -15.26 -2.80
CA GLY A 612 4.11 -14.30 -3.59
C GLY A 612 5.39 -13.86 -2.90
N ALA A 613 6.42 -13.64 -3.69
CA ALA A 613 7.71 -13.12 -3.24
C ALA A 613 7.77 -11.59 -3.19
N LYS A 614 8.76 -11.03 -2.51
CA LYS A 614 9.13 -9.61 -2.60
C LYS A 614 10.06 -9.41 -3.80
N LEU A 615 9.63 -8.58 -4.75
CA LEU A 615 10.39 -8.33 -5.98
C LEU A 615 10.97 -6.93 -6.01
N TYR A 616 12.23 -6.85 -6.42
CA TYR A 616 12.98 -5.62 -6.61
C TYR A 616 13.20 -5.31 -8.08
N TYR A 617 13.14 -4.02 -8.41
CA TYR A 617 13.80 -3.53 -9.61
C TYR A 617 15.33 -3.61 -9.43
N PRO A 618 16.13 -3.69 -10.52
CA PRO A 618 17.59 -3.72 -10.43
C PRO A 618 18.24 -2.52 -9.70
N ASN A 619 17.50 -1.42 -9.53
CA ASN A 619 17.95 -0.24 -8.77
C ASN A 619 17.67 -0.33 -7.25
N GLY A 620 17.22 -1.48 -6.75
CA GLY A 620 16.95 -1.69 -5.32
C GLY A 620 15.62 -1.12 -4.81
N THR A 621 14.77 -0.61 -5.71
CA THR A 621 13.40 -0.18 -5.36
C THR A 621 12.40 -1.34 -5.46
N ILE A 622 11.34 -1.30 -4.66
CA ILE A 622 10.28 -2.29 -4.63
C ILE A 622 9.51 -2.27 -5.95
N GLN A 623 9.34 -3.43 -6.54
CA GLN A 623 8.46 -3.66 -7.67
C GLN A 623 7.15 -4.34 -7.24
N HIS A 624 7.24 -5.29 -6.31
CA HIS A 624 6.09 -6.02 -5.79
C HIS A 624 6.23 -6.32 -4.29
N ALA A 625 5.20 -5.92 -3.53
CA ALA A 625 5.04 -6.25 -2.12
C ALA A 625 3.60 -6.67 -1.78
N GLY A 626 2.98 -7.49 -2.65
CA GLY A 626 1.54 -7.73 -2.70
C GLY A 626 0.84 -6.96 -3.84
N VAL A 627 -0.38 -7.37 -4.18
CA VAL A 627 -1.24 -6.67 -5.14
C VAL A 627 -2.52 -6.20 -4.44
N VAL A 628 -2.85 -4.92 -4.65
CA VAL A 628 -4.07 -4.27 -4.18
C VAL A 628 -5.02 -4.08 -5.36
N LEU A 629 -6.28 -4.51 -5.20
CA LEU A 629 -7.32 -4.34 -6.21
C LEU A 629 -7.75 -2.87 -6.34
N GLY A 630 -8.24 -2.51 -7.52
CA GLY A 630 -8.80 -1.19 -7.81
C GLY A 630 -7.74 -0.13 -8.11
N VAL A 631 -6.50 -0.30 -7.62
CA VAL A 631 -5.38 0.59 -7.93
C VAL A 631 -5.17 0.66 -9.44
N GLY A 632 -5.13 1.88 -10.00
CA GLY A 632 -5.00 2.09 -11.46
C GLY A 632 -6.22 1.61 -12.26
N GLY A 633 -7.35 1.36 -11.61
CA GLY A 633 -8.62 0.96 -12.21
C GLY A 633 -8.82 -0.55 -12.43
N VAL A 634 -7.87 -1.39 -12.00
CA VAL A 634 -8.02 -2.86 -11.93
C VAL A 634 -7.27 -3.43 -10.72
N ALA A 635 -5.95 -3.27 -10.69
CA ALA A 635 -5.07 -3.71 -9.61
C ALA A 635 -3.67 -3.09 -9.77
N GLY A 636 -2.95 -2.92 -8.66
CA GLY A 636 -1.60 -2.37 -8.61
C GLY A 636 -0.74 -3.00 -7.51
N HIS A 637 0.58 -2.84 -7.60
CA HIS A 637 1.51 -3.46 -6.64
C HIS A 637 1.69 -2.57 -5.41
N ALA A 638 1.49 -3.10 -4.22
CA ALA A 638 1.68 -2.34 -2.98
C ALA A 638 3.13 -1.81 -2.86
N HIS A 639 3.29 -0.57 -2.36
CA HIS A 639 4.56 0.10 -2.07
C HIS A 639 5.53 0.18 -3.26
N LYS A 640 5.01 0.16 -4.49
CA LYS A 640 5.84 0.24 -5.68
C LYS A 640 6.73 1.50 -5.65
N TYR A 641 7.99 1.32 -5.99
CA TYR A 641 9.08 2.32 -5.97
C TYR A 641 9.62 2.72 -4.59
N PHE A 642 9.09 2.17 -3.49
CA PHE A 642 9.68 2.37 -2.17
C PHE A 642 11.09 1.76 -2.14
N SER A 643 11.96 2.23 -1.25
CA SER A 643 13.24 1.55 -1.05
C SER A 643 13.05 0.29 -0.21
N GLY A 644 13.88 -0.74 -0.42
CA GLY A 644 13.82 -1.97 0.38
C GLY A 644 13.99 -1.79 1.90
N HIS A 645 14.54 -0.65 2.32
CA HIS A 645 14.80 -0.33 3.73
C HIS A 645 13.66 0.42 4.41
N GLN A 646 12.72 1.00 3.66
CA GLN A 646 11.59 1.70 4.24
C GLN A 646 10.67 0.72 4.97
N PRO A 647 10.09 1.10 6.13
CA PRO A 647 9.11 0.26 6.82
C PRO A 647 7.83 0.04 5.99
N GLY A 648 7.50 0.98 5.10
CA GLY A 648 6.20 1.00 4.42
C GLY A 648 5.08 1.41 5.36
N TYR A 649 3.84 1.19 4.93
CA TYR A 649 2.64 1.53 5.69
C TYR A 649 2.56 0.67 6.96
N PHE A 650 2.73 1.27 8.14
CA PHE A 650 2.75 0.58 9.44
C PHE A 650 3.61 -0.70 9.42
N SER A 651 4.85 -0.58 8.94
CA SER A 651 5.85 -1.66 8.85
C SER A 651 5.49 -2.85 7.95
N ARG A 652 4.37 -2.79 7.21
CA ARG A 652 3.86 -3.89 6.38
C ARG A 652 4.84 -4.37 5.30
N LEU A 653 5.85 -3.60 4.89
CA LEU A 653 6.86 -4.09 3.94
C LEU A 653 7.80 -5.17 4.49
N HIS A 654 7.74 -5.43 5.80
CA HIS A 654 8.61 -6.38 6.50
C HIS A 654 7.83 -7.44 7.27
N LEU A 655 6.52 -7.55 7.01
CA LEU A 655 5.64 -8.51 7.66
C LEU A 655 4.94 -9.40 6.62
N ALA A 656 4.97 -10.71 6.85
CA ALA A 656 4.17 -11.66 6.09
C ALA A 656 2.68 -11.34 6.34
N GLN A 657 1.89 -11.29 5.27
CA GLN A 657 0.49 -10.90 5.37
C GLN A 657 -0.34 -11.42 4.20
N ASN A 658 -1.65 -11.44 4.39
CA ASN A 658 -2.57 -11.79 3.33
C ASN A 658 -2.87 -10.60 2.41
N TYR A 659 -2.91 -10.85 1.10
CA TYR A 659 -3.35 -9.90 0.08
C TYR A 659 -4.44 -10.55 -0.78
N SER A 660 -5.21 -9.75 -1.51
CA SER A 660 -6.16 -10.29 -2.48
C SER A 660 -5.47 -11.04 -3.62
N ALA A 661 -4.30 -10.55 -4.06
CA ALA A 661 -3.51 -11.19 -5.09
C ALA A 661 -1.99 -10.99 -4.87
N VAL A 662 -1.23 -11.84 -5.54
CA VAL A 662 0.23 -11.74 -5.70
C VAL A 662 0.59 -11.97 -7.16
N THR A 663 1.79 -11.55 -7.58
CA THR A 663 2.14 -11.60 -9.00
C THR A 663 2.74 -12.93 -9.43
N ALA A 664 2.39 -13.40 -10.64
CA ALA A 664 2.98 -14.61 -11.23
C ALA A 664 4.42 -14.42 -11.73
N ALA A 665 5.02 -13.23 -11.61
CA ALA A 665 6.47 -13.10 -11.84
C ALA A 665 7.30 -13.98 -10.90
N CYS A 666 6.79 -14.23 -9.68
CA CYS A 666 7.25 -15.30 -8.78
C CYS A 666 6.11 -15.66 -7.81
N LEU A 667 5.39 -16.75 -8.11
CA LEU A 667 4.24 -17.25 -7.35
C LEU A 667 4.37 -18.75 -7.12
N VAL A 668 4.21 -19.21 -5.88
CA VAL A 668 4.18 -20.63 -5.51
C VAL A 668 2.77 -21.05 -5.09
N VAL A 669 2.30 -22.20 -5.55
CA VAL A 669 0.95 -22.73 -5.27
C VAL A 669 0.94 -24.26 -5.30
N ARG A 670 0.09 -24.91 -4.50
CA ARG A 670 -0.12 -26.36 -4.61
C ARG A 670 -0.77 -26.71 -5.94
N ARG A 671 -0.27 -27.74 -6.63
CA ARG A 671 -0.78 -28.17 -7.94
C ARG A 671 -2.27 -28.51 -7.90
N GLU A 672 -2.73 -29.09 -6.80
CA GLU A 672 -4.14 -29.43 -6.58
C GLU A 672 -5.05 -28.18 -6.65
N ILE A 673 -4.64 -27.06 -6.03
CA ILE A 673 -5.38 -25.81 -6.04
C ILE A 673 -5.37 -25.21 -7.45
N PHE A 674 -4.18 -25.15 -8.07
CA PHE A 674 -4.04 -24.64 -9.43
C PHE A 674 -4.98 -25.37 -10.40
N THR A 675 -5.06 -26.70 -10.28
CA THR A 675 -5.93 -27.54 -11.10
C THR A 675 -7.41 -27.34 -10.74
N ALA A 676 -7.74 -27.28 -9.44
CA ALA A 676 -9.12 -27.15 -8.95
C ALA A 676 -9.81 -25.87 -9.43
N VAL A 677 -9.07 -24.75 -9.54
CA VAL A 677 -9.62 -23.50 -10.07
C VAL A 677 -9.50 -23.36 -11.59
N GLY A 678 -8.94 -24.35 -12.29
CA GLY A 678 -8.82 -24.36 -13.76
C GLY A 678 -7.60 -23.62 -14.34
N GLY A 679 -6.55 -23.42 -13.54
CA GLY A 679 -5.32 -22.74 -13.98
C GLY A 679 -5.51 -21.25 -14.30
N LEU A 680 -4.63 -20.68 -15.14
CA LEU A 680 -4.72 -19.29 -15.60
C LEU A 680 -5.72 -19.15 -16.76
N ASP A 681 -6.43 -18.01 -16.85
CA ASP A 681 -7.39 -17.75 -17.93
C ASP A 681 -6.69 -17.40 -19.25
N ALA A 682 -6.35 -18.42 -20.03
CA ALA A 682 -5.68 -18.27 -21.32
C ALA A 682 -6.57 -17.69 -22.42
N ALA A 683 -7.89 -17.73 -22.27
CA ALA A 683 -8.83 -17.26 -23.29
C ALA A 683 -8.96 -15.73 -23.27
N HIS A 684 -8.97 -15.14 -22.07
CA HIS A 684 -9.22 -13.71 -21.90
C HIS A 684 -8.03 -12.91 -21.37
N LEU A 685 -7.09 -13.56 -20.67
CA LEU A 685 -5.97 -12.91 -19.98
C LEU A 685 -4.65 -13.54 -20.42
N ALA A 686 -4.21 -13.23 -21.64
CA ALA A 686 -3.01 -13.82 -22.21
C ALA A 686 -1.71 -13.27 -21.60
N VAL A 687 -1.70 -12.03 -21.12
CA VAL A 687 -0.48 -11.35 -20.65
C VAL A 687 -0.67 -10.55 -19.36
N ALA A 688 -1.71 -9.72 -19.23
CA ALA A 688 -1.94 -8.91 -18.04
C ALA A 688 -3.05 -9.50 -17.15
N PHE A 689 -2.96 -9.25 -15.84
CA PHE A 689 -3.96 -9.59 -14.82
C PHE A 689 -4.32 -11.08 -14.68
N ASN A 690 -3.64 -11.99 -15.38
CA ASN A 690 -3.87 -13.43 -15.27
C ASN A 690 -3.63 -13.94 -13.84
N ASP A 691 -2.62 -13.40 -13.18
CA ASP A 691 -2.24 -13.66 -11.79
C ASP A 691 -3.27 -13.11 -10.81
N VAL A 692 -3.78 -11.90 -11.07
CA VAL A 692 -4.85 -11.29 -10.27
C VAL A 692 -6.14 -12.10 -10.36
N ASP A 693 -6.61 -12.43 -11.55
CA ASP A 693 -7.80 -13.27 -11.72
C ASP A 693 -7.65 -14.65 -11.07
N PHE A 694 -6.49 -15.27 -11.25
CA PHE A 694 -6.19 -16.56 -10.64
C PHE A 694 -6.23 -16.50 -9.11
N CYS A 695 -5.54 -15.52 -8.50
CA CYS A 695 -5.56 -15.33 -7.06
C CYS A 695 -6.98 -15.09 -6.51
N LEU A 696 -7.81 -14.32 -7.24
CA LEU A 696 -9.19 -14.08 -6.84
C LEU A 696 -10.06 -15.35 -6.91
N ARG A 697 -9.88 -16.19 -7.94
CA ARG A 697 -10.54 -17.51 -8.01
C ARG A 697 -10.06 -18.46 -6.91
N VAL A 698 -8.78 -18.43 -6.57
CA VAL A 698 -8.23 -19.20 -5.45
C VAL A 698 -8.84 -18.73 -4.12
N ARG A 699 -9.05 -17.43 -3.96
CA ARG A 699 -9.75 -16.87 -2.79
C ARG A 699 -11.21 -17.28 -2.73
N ASP A 700 -11.93 -17.23 -3.86
CA ASP A 700 -13.33 -17.68 -3.94
C ASP A 700 -13.48 -19.18 -3.64
N ALA A 701 -12.42 -19.97 -3.84
CA ALA A 701 -12.35 -21.38 -3.45
C ALA A 701 -12.07 -21.60 -1.95
N GLY A 702 -11.98 -20.53 -1.15
CA GLY A 702 -11.82 -20.57 0.31
C GLY A 702 -10.38 -20.49 0.83
N TYR A 703 -9.40 -20.25 -0.04
CA TYR A 703 -8.00 -20.11 0.36
C TYR A 703 -7.59 -18.64 0.59
N ARG A 704 -6.54 -18.43 1.39
CA ARG A 704 -5.91 -17.11 1.54
C ARG A 704 -4.67 -17.01 0.66
N ASN A 705 -4.53 -15.92 -0.08
CA ASN A 705 -3.27 -15.61 -0.75
C ASN A 705 -2.35 -14.88 0.25
N LEU A 706 -1.07 -15.19 0.20
CA LEU A 706 -0.06 -14.69 1.12
C LEU A 706 1.09 -14.07 0.36
N TRP A 707 1.60 -12.97 0.87
CA TRP A 707 2.86 -12.39 0.45
C TRP A 707 3.87 -12.47 1.59
N THR A 708 5.08 -12.95 1.31
CA THR A 708 6.18 -13.00 2.29
C THR A 708 7.28 -12.00 1.90
N PRO A 709 7.71 -11.13 2.83
CA PRO A 709 8.85 -10.22 2.62
C PRO A 709 10.19 -10.96 2.67
N PHE A 710 10.21 -12.24 3.06
CA PHE A 710 11.43 -13.00 3.34
C PHE A 710 11.89 -13.88 2.18
N ALA A 711 11.17 -13.87 1.06
CA ALA A 711 11.63 -14.39 -0.23
C ALA A 711 11.90 -13.20 -1.16
N GLU A 712 13.17 -12.82 -1.29
CA GLU A 712 13.59 -11.61 -2.01
C GLU A 712 14.28 -11.96 -3.33
N LEU A 713 13.80 -11.37 -4.43
CA LEU A 713 14.35 -11.59 -5.77
C LEU A 713 14.42 -10.28 -6.55
N TYR A 714 15.43 -10.15 -7.41
CA TYR A 714 15.40 -9.16 -8.47
C TYR A 714 14.51 -9.63 -9.60
N HIS A 715 13.77 -8.71 -10.21
CA HIS A 715 13.04 -8.94 -11.45
C HIS A 715 13.41 -7.84 -12.44
N HIS A 716 14.11 -8.21 -13.51
CA HIS A 716 14.67 -7.30 -14.51
C HIS A 716 13.62 -6.76 -15.51
N GLU A 717 12.38 -6.59 -15.04
CA GLU A 717 11.18 -6.27 -15.81
C GLU A 717 11.39 -5.15 -16.85
N SER A 718 10.73 -5.27 -18.00
CA SER A 718 10.79 -4.38 -19.18
C SER A 718 11.93 -4.66 -20.16
N VAL A 719 12.87 -5.54 -19.85
CA VAL A 719 13.96 -5.91 -20.79
C VAL A 719 13.52 -6.98 -21.81
N SER A 720 12.70 -7.95 -21.39
CA SER A 720 12.11 -9.01 -22.24
C SER A 720 10.86 -8.52 -23.00
N ARG A 721 9.94 -7.82 -22.31
CA ARG A 721 8.60 -7.43 -22.84
C ARG A 721 8.60 -6.16 -23.71
N GLY A 722 9.48 -5.19 -23.41
CA GLY A 722 9.35 -3.80 -23.85
C GLY A 722 8.07 -3.13 -23.30
N SER A 723 7.89 -1.83 -23.56
CA SER A 723 6.65 -1.10 -23.19
C SER A 723 5.50 -1.39 -24.17
N ASP A 724 4.25 -1.14 -23.74
CA ASP A 724 3.04 -1.26 -24.57
C ASP A 724 2.93 -0.12 -25.61
N ASP A 725 3.96 -0.02 -26.44
CA ASP A 725 4.17 1.10 -27.35
C ASP A 725 3.52 0.89 -28.72
N THR A 726 3.09 -0.33 -29.01
CA THR A 726 2.35 -0.65 -30.24
C THR A 726 0.83 -0.58 -30.02
N GLN A 727 0.09 -0.27 -31.08
CA GLN A 727 -1.37 -0.20 -31.03
C GLN A 727 -2.01 -1.53 -30.62
N ALA A 728 -1.47 -2.65 -31.11
CA ALA A 728 -1.94 -3.99 -30.78
C ALA A 728 -1.73 -4.33 -29.29
N LYS A 729 -0.56 -4.01 -28.71
CA LYS A 729 -0.28 -4.24 -27.28
C LYS A 729 -1.22 -3.42 -26.39
N ARG A 730 -1.46 -2.15 -26.72
CA ARG A 730 -2.43 -1.31 -26.01
C ARG A 730 -3.87 -1.81 -26.12
N ALA A 731 -4.29 -2.26 -27.31
CA ALA A 731 -5.63 -2.80 -27.52
C ALA A 731 -5.85 -4.08 -26.70
N ARG A 732 -4.86 -4.99 -26.65
CA ARG A 732 -4.89 -6.17 -25.79
C ARG A 732 -5.01 -5.78 -24.31
N ALA A 733 -4.10 -4.94 -23.81
CA ALA A 733 -4.10 -4.51 -22.41
C ALA A 733 -5.44 -3.86 -22.00
N ALA A 734 -6.05 -3.06 -22.89
CA ALA A 734 -7.38 -2.50 -22.67
C ALA A 734 -8.49 -3.56 -22.63
N SER A 735 -8.42 -4.59 -23.48
CA SER A 735 -9.37 -5.72 -23.49
C SER A 735 -9.27 -6.56 -22.23
N GLU A 736 -8.04 -6.88 -21.77
CA GLU A 736 -7.78 -7.64 -20.54
C GLU A 736 -8.28 -6.86 -19.31
N ALA A 737 -8.01 -5.56 -19.24
CA ALA A 737 -8.56 -4.70 -18.19
C ALA A 737 -10.10 -4.65 -18.22
N GLN A 738 -10.70 -4.57 -19.42
CA GLN A 738 -12.16 -4.58 -19.55
C GLN A 738 -12.76 -5.92 -19.12
N TYR A 739 -12.09 -7.05 -19.41
CA TYR A 739 -12.50 -8.36 -18.92
C TYR A 739 -12.53 -8.40 -17.40
N MET A 740 -11.44 -7.97 -16.74
CA MET A 740 -11.38 -7.91 -15.28
C MET A 740 -12.52 -7.09 -14.69
N ARG A 741 -12.79 -5.90 -15.23
CA ARG A 741 -13.88 -5.04 -14.78
C ARG A 741 -15.26 -5.67 -14.97
N ARG A 742 -15.47 -6.42 -16.05
CA ARG A 742 -16.74 -7.13 -16.30
C ARG A 742 -16.91 -8.33 -15.37
N ARG A 743 -15.85 -9.12 -15.18
CA ARG A 743 -15.87 -10.36 -14.40
C ARG A 743 -16.02 -10.09 -12.91
N TRP A 744 -15.21 -9.19 -12.37
CA TRP A 744 -15.09 -8.95 -10.93
C TRP A 744 -15.92 -7.73 -10.46
N GLY A 745 -16.24 -6.80 -11.37
CA GLY A 745 -17.19 -5.72 -11.09
C GLY A 745 -16.82 -4.89 -9.86
N ALA A 746 -17.76 -4.77 -8.91
CA ALA A 746 -17.59 -3.99 -7.71
C ALA A 746 -16.53 -4.54 -6.75
N SER A 747 -16.25 -5.85 -6.77
CA SER A 747 -15.30 -6.47 -5.83
C SER A 747 -13.85 -6.01 -6.06
N LEU A 748 -13.54 -5.50 -7.26
CA LEU A 748 -12.24 -4.87 -7.53
C LEU A 748 -12.01 -3.59 -6.72
N PHE A 749 -13.05 -2.97 -6.19
CA PHE A 749 -12.94 -1.70 -5.45
C PHE A 749 -13.15 -1.88 -3.94
N THR A 750 -13.23 -3.13 -3.48
CA THR A 750 -13.38 -3.52 -2.07
C THR A 750 -12.36 -4.61 -1.74
N ASP A 751 -11.09 -4.22 -1.59
CA ASP A 751 -10.01 -5.15 -1.27
C ASP A 751 -9.89 -5.34 0.25
N PRO A 752 -10.06 -6.56 0.81
CA PRO A 752 -9.90 -6.80 2.24
C PRO A 752 -8.51 -6.44 2.79
N ALA A 753 -7.46 -6.46 1.96
CA ALA A 753 -6.09 -6.12 2.39
C ALA A 753 -5.79 -4.60 2.34
N TYR A 754 -6.75 -3.78 1.91
CA TYR A 754 -6.56 -2.35 1.68
C TYR A 754 -7.77 -1.52 2.12
N HIS A 755 -7.52 -0.47 2.89
CA HIS A 755 -8.59 0.29 3.52
C HIS A 755 -9.32 1.23 2.52
N PRO A 756 -10.67 1.36 2.58
CA PRO A 756 -11.46 2.17 1.63
C PRO A 756 -11.15 3.68 1.61
N HIS A 757 -10.61 4.21 2.70
CA HIS A 757 -10.13 5.61 2.83
C HIS A 757 -8.72 5.84 2.26
N LEU A 758 -8.08 4.82 1.70
CA LEU A 758 -6.80 4.95 1.02
C LEU A 758 -6.99 5.10 -0.49
N THR A 759 -6.06 5.78 -1.17
CA THR A 759 -6.21 6.04 -2.60
C THR A 759 -6.15 4.78 -3.45
N LEU A 760 -6.89 4.77 -4.55
CA LEU A 760 -6.82 3.75 -5.61
C LEU A 760 -6.10 4.30 -6.87
N THR A 761 -5.43 5.43 -6.75
CA THR A 761 -4.68 6.07 -7.85
C THR A 761 -3.17 5.78 -7.77
N HIS A 762 -2.66 5.46 -6.59
CA HIS A 762 -1.24 5.35 -6.25
C HIS A 762 -0.99 4.12 -5.40
N GLU A 763 0.24 3.62 -5.46
CA GLU A 763 0.71 2.43 -4.76
C GLU A 763 1.25 2.72 -3.33
N ASP A 764 1.00 3.90 -2.75
CA ASP A 764 1.75 4.43 -1.60
C ASP A 764 0.95 4.55 -0.28
N PHE A 765 -0.30 4.08 -0.21
CA PHE A 765 -1.13 4.09 1.01
C PHE A 765 -1.44 5.49 1.58
N SER A 766 -1.35 6.49 0.74
CA SER A 766 -2.12 7.73 0.75
C SER A 766 -3.54 7.75 1.30
N LEU A 767 -4.00 8.90 1.80
CA LEU A 767 -5.43 9.19 1.99
C LEU A 767 -6.16 9.51 0.67
N ARG A 768 -7.43 9.11 0.60
CA ARG A 768 -8.37 9.34 -0.51
C ARG A 768 -9.14 10.65 -0.43
#